data_AF-A0A7W6WAH4-F1
#
_entry.id   AF-A0A7W6WAH4-F1
#
_cell.length_a   1.000
_cell.length_b   1.000
_cell.length_c   1.000
_cell.angle_alpha   90.00
_cell.angle_beta   90.00
_cell.angle_gamma   90.00
#
_symmetry.space_group_name_H-M   'P 1'
#
loop_
_entity.id
_entity.type
_entity.pdbx_description
1 polymer ?
#
loop_
_entity_poly.entity_id
_entity_poly.type
_entity_poly.pdbx_seq_one_letter_code
_entity_poly.pdbx_strand_id
1 'polypeptide(L)'
;MTDTPTATVHQHRLEGCTPTPLAGYLKALGVLRLLSTPENSVTGTAADPTARGFWRNEAFHLESRLDREALTRFFLEDYAPSPIVAPWNADSGFYGAAGKTKATTQVATLATAQAGRLKILARSIRAMQSILSELQYTEAPSKQRKVSFIERVRTEAENGLVSWLDAGIVALGDNFDAAAVLGSGGNDGRLDYSSTFHRSLLQLFEAESGSATDTAETCLDVALMGANRAARSRTGLSQFSPGRLVAPNAGTGFSGDSGEDPWSVTLLIEGALTLAGTASRHGEAHRPRGSFPFTVSHRGAGSGAVVLADEDSNRAREIWLPLWTRPALYAELRALFAEGRAHIGERAARDGLSFARAVASMGVNRGIDSFERVGFEARYGNMFITAPLGRFYAPRPGQTSDDLIADLDRGEWLSRVRSMARGGTAPARAKTAVRRLEDALFLMTSANRRKDGARAALMALGEVVDWMTHSKEARETLSPPPRLRADWVWEADDGSAEFRVAAALASLGWGDGSDPDAPRRKATADPEDADPPTDSAPAHPPDDGIDAGGDGDEQDDRSPWPRWQKQANRLLPLAGQLVPLNLGSVYADRRQWYDAKSPPTDPTGKRYPSTEPLAVWGAGGLARNMVAVLERRLIEQAMRGLEDKPLAAAAPARLEDVLWFLSGAFDDARCARLLAGLVWAKPTHLKRVERPPESLAFAYAALKPLFTPNATLRAEKILPEGARLPVPPGLIARLRTNRTDPAIRAALARARASGLASPFDPARMGDTKTLFGAGLEGDRLAAALLIPISPTALKKLIAVAYEDPKDDETPPTEPAPSEETTDAA
;
A
#
# COMPACT_ATOMS: atom_id res chain seq x y z
N MET A 1 18.86 0.14 -58.24
CA MET A 1 18.24 0.24 -56.90
C MET A 1 16.74 0.15 -57.12
N THR A 2 16.20 -1.05 -56.98
CA THR A 2 14.77 -1.34 -57.14
C THR A 2 14.05 -0.87 -55.88
N ASP A 3 13.18 0.12 -56.06
CA ASP A 3 12.28 0.66 -55.06
C ASP A 3 11.21 -0.41 -54.76
N THR A 4 11.35 -1.11 -53.63
CA THR A 4 10.37 -2.10 -53.19
C THR A 4 9.15 -1.35 -52.67
N PRO A 5 7.94 -1.52 -53.24
CA PRO A 5 6.75 -0.82 -52.79
C PRO A 5 6.51 -1.12 -51.31
N THR A 6 6.37 -0.06 -50.51
CA THR A 6 6.02 -0.16 -49.08
C THR A 6 4.63 -0.79 -49.00
N ALA A 7 4.54 -2.02 -48.54
CA ALA A 7 3.27 -2.73 -48.40
C ALA A 7 2.30 -1.90 -47.54
N THR A 8 1.10 -1.65 -48.05
CA THR A 8 0.05 -0.91 -47.35
C THR A 8 -0.28 -1.60 -46.03
N VAL A 9 -0.25 -0.86 -44.92
CA VAL A 9 -0.63 -1.35 -43.59
C VAL A 9 -2.04 -0.84 -43.28
N HIS A 10 -2.95 -1.77 -42.97
CA HIS A 10 -4.31 -1.50 -42.56
C HIS A 10 -4.40 -1.51 -41.03
N GLN A 11 -5.21 -0.60 -40.47
CA GLN A 11 -5.50 -0.57 -39.04
C GLN A 11 -6.95 -1.00 -38.80
N HIS A 12 -7.13 -2.13 -38.11
CA HIS A 12 -8.42 -2.68 -37.74
C HIS A 12 -8.74 -2.35 -36.29
N ARG A 13 -9.92 -1.79 -36.03
CA ARG A 13 -10.46 -1.65 -34.68
C ARG A 13 -11.33 -2.86 -34.37
N LEU A 14 -10.90 -3.72 -33.44
CA LEU A 14 -11.61 -4.93 -33.06
C LEU A 14 -12.50 -4.65 -31.84
N GLU A 15 -13.70 -4.13 -32.08
CA GLU A 15 -14.63 -3.72 -31.01
C GLU A 15 -15.14 -4.90 -30.15
N GLY A 16 -15.06 -6.13 -30.65
CA GLY A 16 -15.33 -7.35 -29.88
C GLY A 16 -14.20 -7.75 -28.93
N CYS A 17 -13.04 -7.09 -29.02
CA CYS A 17 -11.84 -7.34 -28.23
C CYS A 17 -11.57 -6.18 -27.26
N THR A 18 -12.15 -6.26 -26.05
CA THR A 18 -12.03 -5.24 -25.00
C THR A 18 -11.09 -5.67 -23.86
N PRO A 19 -10.49 -4.74 -23.10
CA PRO A 19 -9.68 -5.08 -21.91
C PRO A 19 -10.45 -5.83 -20.83
N THR A 20 -11.75 -5.57 -20.71
CA THR A 20 -12.67 -6.20 -19.77
C THR A 20 -13.99 -6.51 -20.49
N PRO A 21 -14.60 -7.71 -20.32
CA PRO A 21 -14.19 -8.82 -19.44
C PRO A 21 -13.00 -9.62 -19.98
N LEU A 22 -12.45 -10.55 -19.18
CA LEU A 22 -11.25 -11.34 -19.52
C LEU A 22 -11.36 -12.03 -20.89
N ALA A 23 -12.55 -12.45 -21.31
CA ALA A 23 -12.79 -13.01 -22.64
C ALA A 23 -12.32 -12.06 -23.76
N GLY A 24 -12.65 -10.77 -23.69
CA GLY A 24 -12.25 -9.78 -24.70
C GLY A 24 -10.73 -9.66 -24.84
N TYR A 25 -10.03 -9.67 -23.71
CA TYR A 25 -8.58 -9.59 -23.65
C TYR A 25 -7.92 -10.83 -24.27
N LEU A 26 -8.41 -12.03 -23.93
CA LEU A 26 -7.87 -13.26 -24.49
C LEU A 26 -8.16 -13.38 -25.99
N LYS A 27 -9.34 -12.97 -26.47
CA LYS A 27 -9.62 -12.94 -27.92
C LYS A 27 -8.62 -12.07 -28.67
N ALA A 28 -8.27 -10.89 -28.13
CA ALA A 28 -7.28 -10.00 -28.73
C ALA A 28 -5.92 -10.70 -28.92
N LEU A 29 -5.43 -11.36 -27.86
CA LEU A 29 -4.19 -12.15 -27.91
C LEU A 29 -4.30 -13.31 -28.91
N GLY A 30 -5.46 -13.98 -28.96
CA GLY A 30 -5.73 -15.05 -29.92
C GLY A 30 -5.62 -14.58 -31.36
N VAL A 31 -6.27 -13.47 -31.73
CA VAL A 31 -6.20 -12.90 -33.08
C VAL A 31 -4.77 -12.59 -33.49
N LEU A 32 -4.04 -11.84 -32.65
CA LEU A 32 -2.66 -11.45 -32.97
C LEU A 32 -1.73 -12.67 -33.07
N ARG A 33 -1.88 -13.64 -32.16
CA ARG A 33 -1.12 -14.89 -32.19
C ARG A 33 -1.33 -15.63 -33.51
N LEU A 34 -2.58 -15.93 -33.84
CA LEU A 34 -2.94 -16.78 -34.98
C LEU A 34 -2.47 -16.19 -36.32
N LEU A 35 -2.53 -14.87 -36.49
CA LEU A 35 -2.02 -14.21 -37.70
C LEU A 35 -0.49 -14.23 -37.80
N SER A 36 0.19 -14.22 -36.66
CA SER A 36 1.64 -14.06 -36.58
C SER A 36 2.40 -15.39 -36.60
N THR A 37 1.72 -16.52 -36.37
CA THR A 37 2.34 -17.84 -36.21
C THR A 37 2.09 -18.76 -37.41
N PRO A 38 3.13 -19.40 -37.97
CA PRO A 38 2.96 -20.30 -39.11
C PRO A 38 2.22 -21.59 -38.75
N GLU A 39 2.26 -22.03 -37.48
CA GLU A 39 1.65 -23.27 -37.02
C GLU A 39 0.12 -23.23 -37.03
N ASN A 40 -0.46 -22.03 -37.17
CA ASN A 40 -1.90 -21.81 -37.16
C ASN A 40 -2.46 -21.44 -38.55
N SER A 41 -1.71 -21.76 -39.61
CA SER A 41 -2.13 -21.66 -41.00
C SER A 41 -2.11 -23.03 -41.68
N VAL A 42 -3.12 -23.31 -42.52
CA VAL A 42 -3.18 -24.51 -43.36
C VAL A 42 -2.03 -24.51 -44.37
N THR A 43 -1.60 -23.33 -44.84
CA THR A 43 -0.44 -23.19 -45.73
C THR A 43 0.90 -23.47 -45.04
N GLY A 44 0.95 -23.47 -43.70
CA GLY A 44 2.19 -23.57 -42.93
C GLY A 44 3.04 -22.29 -42.95
N THR A 45 2.47 -21.17 -43.38
CA THR A 45 3.11 -19.85 -43.37
C THR A 45 2.27 -18.86 -42.57
N ALA A 46 2.90 -17.97 -41.79
CA ALA A 46 2.17 -16.97 -41.03
C ALA A 46 1.46 -16.00 -41.99
N ALA A 47 0.18 -15.72 -41.74
CA ALA A 47 -0.62 -14.82 -42.57
C ALA A 47 -0.05 -13.38 -42.58
N ASP A 48 0.42 -12.90 -41.42
CA ASP A 48 1.19 -11.67 -41.29
C ASP A 48 2.13 -11.74 -40.07
N PRO A 49 3.40 -12.17 -40.24
CA PRO A 49 4.36 -12.24 -39.14
C PRO A 49 4.77 -10.87 -38.58
N THR A 50 4.37 -9.78 -39.24
CA THR A 50 4.63 -8.41 -38.79
C THR A 50 3.39 -7.71 -38.24
N ALA A 51 2.29 -8.43 -38.07
CA ALA A 51 1.10 -7.90 -37.44
C ALA A 51 1.43 -7.36 -36.04
N ARG A 52 0.87 -6.19 -35.71
CA ARG A 52 1.07 -5.54 -34.41
C ARG A 52 -0.26 -5.26 -33.73
N GLY A 53 -0.30 -5.44 -32.43
CA GLY A 53 -1.49 -5.17 -31.61
C GLY A 53 -1.23 -4.11 -30.56
N PHE A 54 -2.26 -3.34 -30.20
CA PHE A 54 -2.23 -2.39 -29.10
C PHE A 54 -3.62 -2.00 -28.61
N TRP A 55 -3.69 -1.40 -27.42
CA TRP A 55 -4.93 -0.96 -26.80
C TRP A 55 -5.15 0.54 -27.00
N ARG A 56 -6.36 0.93 -27.39
CA ARG A 56 -6.78 2.34 -27.44
C ARG A 56 -8.29 2.45 -27.29
N ASN A 57 -8.77 3.38 -26.47
CA ASN A 57 -10.20 3.66 -26.28
C ASN A 57 -11.04 2.40 -26.02
N GLU A 58 -10.60 1.57 -25.05
CA GLU A 58 -11.24 0.30 -24.65
C GLU A 58 -11.41 -0.76 -25.76
N ALA A 59 -10.66 -0.66 -26.85
CA ALA A 59 -10.63 -1.66 -27.92
C ALA A 59 -9.20 -2.07 -28.29
N PHE A 60 -9.05 -3.30 -28.77
CA PHE A 60 -7.81 -3.75 -29.38
C PHE A 60 -7.73 -3.28 -30.83
N HIS A 61 -6.60 -2.69 -31.19
CA HIS A 61 -6.27 -2.28 -32.54
C HIS A 61 -5.21 -3.23 -33.11
N LEU A 62 -5.46 -3.70 -34.33
CA LEU A 62 -4.56 -4.56 -35.09
C LEU A 62 -4.03 -3.80 -36.32
N GLU A 63 -2.72 -3.62 -36.40
CA GLU A 63 -2.02 -3.19 -37.61
C GLU A 63 -1.57 -4.42 -38.38
N SER A 64 -2.03 -4.57 -39.62
CA SER A 64 -1.71 -5.72 -40.47
C SER A 64 -1.68 -5.33 -41.94
N ARG A 65 -0.93 -6.10 -42.73
CA ARG A 65 -0.92 -6.04 -44.20
C ARG A 65 -2.22 -6.58 -44.82
N LEU A 66 -3.00 -7.34 -44.05
CA LEU A 66 -4.29 -7.88 -44.48
C LEU A 66 -5.35 -6.79 -44.35
N ASP A 67 -6.09 -6.53 -45.43
CA ASP A 67 -7.33 -5.76 -45.34
C ASP A 67 -8.45 -6.59 -44.68
N ARG A 68 -9.66 -6.03 -44.60
CA ARG A 68 -10.78 -6.67 -43.90
C ARG A 68 -11.18 -8.00 -44.56
N GLU A 69 -11.19 -8.04 -45.88
CA GLU A 69 -11.60 -9.22 -46.63
C GLU A 69 -10.56 -10.34 -46.50
N ALA A 70 -9.28 -9.99 -46.63
CA ALA A 70 -8.17 -10.92 -46.44
C ALA A 70 -8.10 -11.46 -44.99
N LEU A 71 -8.39 -10.61 -43.99
CA LEU A 71 -8.47 -11.02 -42.59
C LEU A 71 -9.61 -12.02 -42.35
N THR A 72 -10.80 -11.74 -42.89
CA THR A 72 -11.95 -12.67 -42.81
C THR A 72 -11.62 -13.99 -43.50
N ARG A 73 -11.06 -13.93 -44.72
CA ARG A 73 -10.66 -15.11 -45.48
C ARG A 73 -9.65 -15.98 -44.72
N PHE A 74 -8.68 -15.38 -44.05
CA PHE A 74 -7.73 -16.14 -43.21
C PHE A 74 -8.47 -17.01 -42.19
N PHE A 75 -9.39 -16.42 -41.41
CA PHE A 75 -10.10 -17.18 -40.38
C PHE A 75 -11.04 -18.25 -40.96
N LEU A 76 -11.69 -17.98 -42.10
CA LEU A 76 -12.63 -18.92 -42.71
C LEU A 76 -11.93 -20.05 -43.49
N GLU A 77 -10.82 -19.76 -44.15
CA GLU A 77 -10.19 -20.67 -45.12
C GLU A 77 -8.85 -21.22 -44.67
N ASP A 78 -8.03 -20.42 -43.97
CA ASP A 78 -6.63 -20.75 -43.69
C ASP A 78 -6.32 -21.05 -42.21
N TYR A 79 -7.16 -20.66 -41.26
CA TYR A 79 -6.93 -20.93 -39.85
C TYR A 79 -6.80 -22.44 -39.54
N ALA A 80 -5.69 -22.83 -38.90
CA ALA A 80 -5.48 -24.16 -38.34
C ALA A 80 -5.51 -24.12 -36.80
N PRO A 81 -6.42 -24.88 -36.13
CA PRO A 81 -6.51 -24.88 -34.67
C PRO A 81 -5.30 -25.50 -33.98
N SER A 82 -4.90 -24.90 -32.85
CA SER A 82 -3.92 -25.52 -31.94
C SER A 82 -4.46 -26.87 -31.42
N PRO A 83 -3.60 -27.87 -31.17
CA PRO A 83 -4.01 -29.20 -30.72
C PRO A 83 -4.39 -29.23 -29.23
N ILE A 84 -5.48 -28.57 -28.87
CA ILE A 84 -5.98 -28.47 -27.50
C ILE A 84 -6.74 -29.75 -27.13
N VAL A 85 -6.19 -30.53 -26.21
CA VAL A 85 -6.80 -31.76 -25.66
C VAL A 85 -6.54 -31.84 -24.16
N ALA A 86 -7.42 -32.49 -23.41
CA ALA A 86 -7.24 -32.70 -21.97
C ALA A 86 -7.57 -34.15 -21.57
N PRO A 87 -6.83 -35.17 -22.06
CA PRO A 87 -7.12 -36.56 -21.74
C PRO A 87 -7.06 -36.84 -20.23
N TRP A 88 -6.42 -36.01 -19.41
CA TRP A 88 -6.41 -36.13 -17.96
C TRP A 88 -7.69 -35.65 -17.24
N ASN A 89 -8.73 -35.25 -17.99
CA ASN A 89 -10.03 -34.83 -17.47
C ASN A 89 -11.13 -35.83 -17.86
N ALA A 90 -12.05 -36.13 -16.93
CA ALA A 90 -13.10 -37.12 -17.15
C ALA A 90 -14.08 -36.74 -18.26
N ASP A 91 -14.45 -35.46 -18.35
CA ASP A 91 -15.45 -34.96 -19.31
C ASP A 91 -14.82 -34.50 -20.66
N SER A 92 -13.55 -34.83 -20.90
CA SER A 92 -12.80 -34.44 -22.11
C SER A 92 -13.21 -35.17 -23.40
N GLY A 93 -13.97 -36.26 -23.29
CA GLY A 93 -14.40 -37.08 -24.42
C GLY A 93 -13.48 -38.26 -24.76
N PHE A 94 -12.38 -38.46 -24.03
CA PHE A 94 -11.47 -39.60 -24.24
C PHE A 94 -11.95 -40.91 -23.58
N TYR A 95 -12.96 -40.84 -22.70
CA TYR A 95 -13.41 -41.97 -21.89
C TYR A 95 -14.83 -42.42 -22.24
N GLY A 96 -15.02 -43.73 -22.36
CA GLY A 96 -16.29 -44.36 -22.74
C GLY A 96 -16.44 -44.57 -24.26
N ALA A 97 -17.50 -45.29 -24.65
CA ALA A 97 -17.75 -45.60 -26.05
C ALA A 97 -18.02 -44.34 -26.88
N ALA A 98 -17.54 -44.33 -28.13
CA ALA A 98 -17.87 -43.31 -29.11
C ALA A 98 -19.40 -43.19 -29.26
N GLY A 99 -19.92 -41.96 -29.27
CA GLY A 99 -21.36 -41.70 -29.34
C GLY A 99 -22.10 -41.69 -28.00
N LYS A 100 -21.47 -42.14 -26.90
CA LYS A 100 -22.10 -42.15 -25.57
C LYS A 100 -22.39 -40.74 -25.04
N THR A 101 -21.50 -39.78 -25.31
CA THR A 101 -21.70 -38.36 -24.94
C THR A 101 -21.33 -37.47 -26.12
N LYS A 102 -21.75 -36.19 -26.09
CA LYS A 102 -21.35 -35.22 -27.11
C LYS A 102 -19.82 -35.09 -27.22
N ALA A 103 -19.12 -35.18 -26.08
CA ALA A 103 -17.66 -35.09 -26.05
C ALA A 103 -17.00 -36.33 -26.68
N THR A 104 -17.50 -37.55 -26.42
CA THR A 104 -16.95 -38.75 -27.06
C THR A 104 -17.23 -38.79 -28.58
N THR A 105 -18.37 -38.25 -29.01
CA THR A 105 -18.63 -38.03 -30.46
C THR A 105 -17.64 -37.03 -31.06
N GLN A 106 -17.43 -35.89 -30.41
CA GLN A 106 -16.49 -34.86 -30.88
C GLN A 106 -15.07 -35.41 -31.06
N VAL A 107 -14.55 -36.11 -30.04
CA VAL A 107 -13.21 -36.71 -30.11
C VAL A 107 -13.13 -37.77 -31.21
N ALA A 108 -14.15 -38.63 -31.35
CA ALA A 108 -14.17 -39.65 -32.41
C ALA A 108 -14.19 -39.03 -33.82
N THR A 109 -15.03 -38.00 -34.05
CA THR A 109 -15.11 -37.28 -35.32
C THR A 109 -13.80 -36.56 -35.65
N LEU A 110 -13.18 -35.91 -34.67
CA LEU A 110 -11.92 -35.20 -34.89
C LEU A 110 -10.72 -36.15 -35.07
N ALA A 111 -10.73 -37.32 -34.43
CA ALA A 111 -9.66 -38.31 -34.59
C ALA A 111 -9.55 -38.85 -36.03
N THR A 112 -10.68 -38.94 -36.75
CA THR A 112 -10.76 -39.44 -38.12
C THR A 112 -10.75 -38.34 -39.19
N ALA A 113 -10.83 -37.07 -38.79
CA ALA A 113 -10.84 -35.93 -39.69
C ALA A 113 -9.59 -35.91 -40.60
N GLN A 114 -9.81 -35.72 -41.91
CA GLN A 114 -8.76 -35.63 -42.92
C GLN A 114 -8.55 -34.20 -43.44
N ALA A 115 -9.43 -33.27 -43.06
CA ALA A 115 -9.32 -31.86 -43.41
C ALA A 115 -7.94 -31.28 -43.03
N GLY A 116 -7.34 -30.51 -43.94
CA GLY A 116 -5.99 -29.96 -43.77
C GLY A 116 -5.81 -29.23 -42.44
N ARG A 117 -6.75 -28.34 -42.08
CA ARG A 117 -6.72 -27.58 -40.82
C ARG A 117 -6.79 -28.44 -39.57
N LEU A 118 -7.50 -29.57 -39.61
CA LEU A 118 -7.73 -30.43 -38.43
C LEU A 118 -6.65 -31.51 -38.26
N LYS A 119 -5.73 -31.65 -39.21
CA LYS A 119 -4.76 -32.75 -39.26
C LYS A 119 -3.87 -32.86 -38.02
N ILE A 120 -3.39 -31.73 -37.49
CA ILE A 120 -2.54 -31.69 -36.29
C ILE A 120 -3.33 -32.09 -35.05
N LEU A 121 -4.55 -31.54 -34.90
CA LEU A 121 -5.46 -31.91 -33.81
C LEU A 121 -5.84 -33.39 -33.87
N ALA A 122 -6.21 -33.91 -35.05
CA ALA A 122 -6.55 -35.31 -35.27
C ALA A 122 -5.40 -36.26 -34.89
N ARG A 123 -4.17 -35.91 -35.27
CA ARG A 123 -2.96 -36.66 -34.90
C ARG A 123 -2.72 -36.62 -33.40
N SER A 124 -2.87 -35.46 -32.78
CA SER A 124 -2.70 -35.30 -31.33
C SER A 124 -3.72 -36.13 -30.54
N ILE A 125 -4.99 -36.15 -30.97
CA ILE A 125 -6.02 -36.99 -30.37
C ILE A 125 -5.64 -38.48 -30.48
N ARG A 126 -5.21 -38.94 -31.66
CA ARG A 126 -4.79 -40.34 -31.85
C ARG A 126 -3.56 -40.71 -31.01
N ALA A 127 -2.59 -39.81 -30.88
CA ALA A 127 -1.45 -40.00 -30.00
C ALA A 127 -1.90 -40.17 -28.53
N MET A 128 -2.80 -39.31 -28.05
CA MET A 128 -3.34 -39.44 -26.69
C MET A 128 -4.13 -40.73 -26.48
N GLN A 129 -4.89 -41.18 -27.49
CA GLN A 129 -5.57 -42.47 -27.46
C GLN A 129 -4.58 -43.65 -27.37
N SER A 130 -3.45 -43.58 -28.07
CA SER A 130 -2.37 -44.58 -27.97
C SER A 130 -1.81 -44.63 -26.55
N ILE A 131 -1.44 -43.49 -25.97
CA ILE A 131 -0.90 -43.39 -24.60
C ILE A 131 -1.90 -43.96 -23.58
N LEU A 132 -3.18 -43.62 -23.71
CA LEU A 132 -4.23 -44.14 -22.81
C LEU A 132 -4.37 -45.66 -22.93
N SER A 133 -4.30 -46.20 -24.16
CA SER A 133 -4.36 -47.64 -24.41
C SER A 133 -3.14 -48.38 -23.85
N GLU A 134 -1.92 -47.86 -24.08
CA GLU A 134 -0.67 -48.42 -23.59
C GLU A 134 -0.62 -48.46 -22.05
N LEU A 135 -1.10 -47.39 -21.41
CA LEU A 135 -1.18 -47.28 -19.95
C LEU A 135 -2.45 -47.91 -19.35
N GLN A 136 -3.31 -48.51 -20.19
CA GLN A 136 -4.55 -49.18 -19.80
C GLN A 136 -5.53 -48.30 -18.99
N TYR A 137 -5.62 -47.01 -19.32
CA TYR A 137 -6.61 -46.11 -18.72
C TYR A 137 -7.98 -46.24 -19.40
N THR A 138 -8.97 -46.71 -18.64
CA THR A 138 -10.39 -46.72 -19.04
C THR A 138 -11.18 -45.53 -18.50
N GLU A 139 -10.61 -44.81 -17.53
CA GLU A 139 -11.13 -43.61 -16.89
C GLU A 139 -10.02 -42.58 -16.70
N ALA A 140 -10.38 -41.34 -16.36
CA ALA A 140 -9.43 -40.27 -16.07
C ALA A 140 -8.39 -40.69 -15.01
N PRO A 141 -7.12 -40.32 -15.17
CA PRO A 141 -6.08 -40.69 -14.22
C PRO A 141 -6.42 -40.19 -12.82
N SER A 142 -6.24 -41.06 -11.82
CA SER A 142 -6.43 -40.69 -10.42
C SER A 142 -5.48 -39.56 -10.02
N LYS A 143 -5.78 -38.86 -8.92
CA LYS A 143 -4.95 -37.74 -8.44
C LYS A 143 -3.48 -38.12 -8.28
N GLN A 144 -3.18 -39.34 -7.81
CA GLN A 144 -1.81 -39.84 -7.61
C GLN A 144 -1.07 -40.10 -8.93
N ARG A 145 -1.79 -40.46 -10.00
CA ARG A 145 -1.19 -40.80 -11.30
C ARG A 145 -1.31 -39.68 -12.33
N LYS A 146 -2.05 -38.62 -12.02
CA LYS A 146 -2.29 -37.50 -12.94
C LYS A 146 -0.99 -36.79 -13.32
N VAL A 147 -0.05 -36.63 -12.39
CA VAL A 147 1.22 -35.93 -12.67
C VAL A 147 2.10 -36.73 -13.62
N SER A 148 2.36 -38.01 -13.32
CA SER A 148 3.16 -38.87 -14.21
C SER A 148 2.51 -39.05 -15.58
N PHE A 149 1.18 -39.06 -15.66
CA PHE A 149 0.47 -39.04 -16.94
C PHE A 149 0.71 -37.74 -17.71
N ILE A 150 0.61 -36.57 -17.06
CA ILE A 150 0.87 -35.27 -17.71
C ILE A 150 2.33 -35.18 -18.18
N GLU A 151 3.29 -35.68 -17.41
CA GLU A 151 4.71 -35.73 -17.80
C GLU A 151 4.94 -36.64 -19.02
N ARG A 152 4.24 -37.78 -19.08
CA ARG A 152 4.26 -38.66 -20.25
C ARG A 152 3.69 -37.96 -21.47
N VAL A 153 2.52 -37.33 -21.33
CA VAL A 153 1.90 -36.55 -22.42
C VAL A 153 2.84 -35.45 -22.89
N ARG A 154 3.51 -34.73 -21.98
CA ARG A 154 4.48 -33.68 -22.33
C ARG A 154 5.66 -34.22 -23.14
N THR A 155 6.11 -35.45 -22.86
CA THR A 155 7.25 -36.08 -23.54
C THR A 155 6.90 -36.50 -24.98
N GLU A 156 5.64 -36.89 -25.21
CA GLU A 156 5.16 -37.35 -26.52
C GLU A 156 4.43 -36.25 -27.33
N ALA A 157 4.16 -35.10 -26.71
CA ALA A 157 3.41 -34.03 -27.32
C ALA A 157 4.17 -33.36 -28.47
N GLU A 158 3.45 -33.06 -29.56
CA GLU A 158 3.91 -32.08 -30.54
C GLU A 158 3.94 -30.66 -29.93
N ASN A 159 4.77 -29.75 -30.47
CA ASN A 159 5.00 -28.40 -29.93
C ASN A 159 3.72 -27.62 -29.57
N GLY A 160 2.65 -27.76 -30.37
CA GLY A 160 1.37 -27.09 -30.12
C GLY A 160 0.66 -27.58 -28.85
N LEU A 161 0.76 -28.86 -28.51
CA LEU A 161 0.16 -29.44 -27.31
C LEU A 161 0.97 -29.07 -26.06
N VAL A 162 2.30 -28.92 -26.21
CA VAL A 162 3.15 -28.38 -25.15
C VAL A 162 2.74 -26.96 -24.77
N SER A 163 2.40 -26.11 -25.75
CA SER A 163 1.92 -24.74 -25.48
C SER A 163 0.61 -24.72 -24.68
N TRP A 164 -0.31 -25.65 -24.96
CA TRP A 164 -1.53 -25.83 -24.17
C TRP A 164 -1.24 -26.30 -22.74
N LEU A 165 -0.30 -27.23 -22.57
CA LEU A 165 0.15 -27.67 -21.25
C LEU A 165 0.78 -26.53 -20.46
N ASP A 166 1.70 -25.78 -21.05
CA ASP A 166 2.40 -24.67 -20.36
C ASP A 166 1.43 -23.59 -19.93
N ALA A 167 0.43 -23.27 -20.75
CA ALA A 167 -0.60 -22.29 -20.39
C ALA A 167 -1.49 -22.74 -19.22
N GLY A 168 -1.69 -24.04 -19.03
CA GLY A 168 -2.65 -24.58 -18.07
C GLY A 168 -2.06 -25.21 -16.82
N ILE A 169 -0.88 -25.85 -16.92
CA ILE A 169 -0.34 -26.79 -15.93
C ILE A 169 1.18 -26.70 -15.85
N VAL A 170 1.69 -26.51 -14.63
CA VAL A 170 3.11 -26.67 -14.29
C VAL A 170 3.29 -27.88 -13.39
N ALA A 171 4.02 -28.90 -13.86
CA ALA A 171 4.36 -30.09 -13.07
C ALA A 171 5.49 -29.78 -12.06
N LEU A 172 5.37 -30.32 -10.84
CA LEU A 172 6.17 -29.99 -9.66
C LEU A 172 6.52 -31.26 -8.85
N GLY A 173 7.22 -32.21 -9.47
CA GLY A 173 7.51 -33.51 -8.85
C GLY A 173 6.22 -34.30 -8.67
N ASP A 174 5.78 -34.55 -7.43
CA ASP A 174 4.58 -35.35 -7.15
C ASP A 174 3.26 -34.57 -7.20
N ASN A 175 3.30 -33.28 -7.59
CA ASN A 175 2.12 -32.42 -7.69
C ASN A 175 2.17 -31.55 -8.95
N PHE A 176 1.07 -30.85 -9.24
CA PHE A 176 1.05 -29.81 -10.26
C PHE A 176 0.33 -28.55 -9.76
N ASP A 177 0.71 -27.40 -10.28
CA ASP A 177 -0.04 -26.15 -10.14
C ASP A 177 -0.76 -25.85 -11.46
N ALA A 178 -1.98 -25.30 -11.37
CA ALA A 178 -2.78 -24.96 -12.53
C ALA A 178 -2.98 -23.43 -12.65
N ALA A 179 -3.03 -22.94 -13.89
CA ALA A 179 -3.33 -21.55 -14.17
C ALA A 179 -4.79 -21.24 -13.82
N ALA A 180 -5.04 -20.17 -13.06
CA ALA A 180 -6.41 -19.77 -12.72
C ALA A 180 -7.25 -19.50 -13.98
N VAL A 181 -6.63 -18.92 -15.02
CA VAL A 181 -7.26 -18.68 -16.33
C VAL A 181 -7.82 -19.98 -16.94
N LEU A 182 -7.18 -21.14 -16.72
CA LEU A 182 -7.62 -22.43 -17.27
C LEU A 182 -8.09 -23.40 -16.17
N GLY A 183 -8.52 -22.87 -15.02
CA GLY A 183 -9.13 -23.62 -13.94
C GLY A 183 -8.20 -24.66 -13.31
N SER A 184 -8.60 -25.94 -13.25
CA SER A 184 -7.77 -27.04 -12.71
C SER A 184 -7.12 -27.92 -13.77
N GLY A 185 -6.52 -27.26 -14.77
CA GLY A 185 -5.81 -27.92 -15.86
C GLY A 185 -6.74 -28.22 -17.03
N GLY A 186 -7.44 -27.19 -17.52
CA GLY A 186 -8.35 -27.30 -18.65
C GLY A 186 -9.81 -27.50 -18.26
N ASN A 187 -10.19 -27.32 -16.99
CA ASN A 187 -11.57 -27.47 -16.53
C ASN A 187 -12.00 -26.46 -15.46
N ASP A 188 -13.28 -26.09 -15.48
CA ASP A 188 -13.97 -25.30 -14.45
C ASP A 188 -15.23 -26.06 -13.98
N GLY A 189 -15.22 -26.58 -12.76
CA GLY A 189 -16.23 -27.53 -12.30
C GLY A 189 -16.33 -28.77 -13.22
N ARG A 190 -17.49 -28.96 -13.86
CA ARG A 190 -17.74 -30.04 -14.85
C ARG A 190 -17.55 -29.58 -16.31
N LEU A 191 -17.23 -28.30 -16.52
CA LEU A 191 -16.97 -27.76 -17.85
C LEU A 191 -15.53 -28.06 -18.24
N ASP A 192 -15.33 -28.82 -19.31
CA ASP A 192 -14.01 -29.06 -19.89
C ASP A 192 -13.77 -28.10 -21.08
N TYR A 193 -12.68 -27.33 -20.99
CA TYR A 193 -12.33 -26.33 -22.01
C TYR A 193 -11.96 -26.97 -23.36
N SER A 194 -11.33 -28.16 -23.36
CA SER A 194 -10.97 -28.85 -24.61
C SER A 194 -12.21 -29.36 -25.35
N SER A 195 -13.17 -29.95 -24.63
CA SER A 195 -14.45 -30.38 -25.22
C SER A 195 -15.28 -29.21 -25.76
N THR A 196 -15.21 -28.06 -25.07
CA THR A 196 -15.91 -26.83 -25.49
C THR A 196 -15.26 -26.22 -26.73
N PHE A 197 -13.93 -26.28 -26.82
CA PHE A 197 -13.16 -25.91 -28.01
C PHE A 197 -13.51 -26.81 -29.21
N HIS A 198 -13.46 -28.15 -29.04
CA HIS A 198 -13.79 -29.11 -30.11
C HIS A 198 -15.21 -28.93 -30.65
N ARG A 199 -16.17 -28.70 -29.74
CA ARG A 199 -17.55 -28.38 -30.13
C ARG A 199 -17.63 -27.12 -30.99
N SER A 200 -16.90 -26.07 -30.59
CA SER A 200 -16.89 -24.80 -31.31
C SER A 200 -16.27 -24.97 -32.69
N LEU A 201 -15.18 -25.72 -32.81
CA LEU A 201 -14.57 -26.05 -34.11
C LEU A 201 -15.54 -26.80 -35.03
N LEU A 202 -16.27 -27.79 -34.52
CA LEU A 202 -17.25 -28.55 -35.32
C LEU A 202 -18.54 -27.75 -35.64
N GLN A 203 -18.76 -26.60 -34.99
CA GLN A 203 -19.81 -25.65 -35.37
C GLN A 203 -19.31 -24.67 -36.45
N LEU A 204 -18.01 -24.39 -36.48
CA LEU A 204 -17.37 -23.48 -37.44
C LEU A 204 -16.95 -24.16 -38.73
N PHE A 205 -16.54 -25.43 -38.67
CA PHE A 205 -15.94 -26.15 -39.78
C PHE A 205 -16.49 -27.57 -39.92
N GLU A 206 -16.67 -28.00 -41.16
CA GLU A 206 -16.98 -29.40 -41.47
C GLU A 206 -15.76 -30.30 -41.26
N ALA A 207 -15.94 -31.43 -40.57
CA ALA A 207 -14.83 -32.33 -40.23
C ALA A 207 -14.19 -33.02 -41.46
N GLU A 208 -14.96 -33.28 -42.51
CA GLU A 208 -14.49 -33.96 -43.73
C GLU A 208 -13.82 -32.97 -44.68
N SER A 209 -14.53 -31.93 -45.10
CA SER A 209 -14.04 -30.97 -46.10
C SER A 209 -13.09 -29.93 -45.51
N GLY A 210 -13.26 -29.57 -44.22
CA GLY A 210 -12.58 -28.45 -43.59
C GLY A 210 -13.13 -27.08 -44.00
N SER A 211 -14.23 -27.05 -44.75
CA SER A 211 -14.89 -25.81 -45.18
C SER A 211 -15.59 -25.14 -44.00
N ALA A 212 -15.62 -23.81 -44.02
CA ALA A 212 -16.38 -23.04 -43.04
C ALA A 212 -17.89 -23.30 -43.23
N THR A 213 -18.64 -23.38 -42.13
CA THR A 213 -20.10 -23.48 -42.16
C THR A 213 -20.73 -22.13 -42.51
N ASP A 214 -21.98 -22.14 -42.98
CA ASP A 214 -22.74 -20.92 -43.33
C ASP A 214 -22.81 -19.88 -42.21
N THR A 215 -22.67 -20.31 -40.95
CA THR A 215 -22.71 -19.41 -39.78
C THR A 215 -21.35 -18.87 -39.35
N ALA A 216 -20.24 -19.43 -39.86
CA ALA A 216 -18.90 -19.13 -39.37
C ALA A 216 -18.51 -17.67 -39.57
N GLU A 217 -18.80 -17.08 -40.73
CA GLU A 217 -18.50 -15.66 -41.01
C GLU A 217 -19.29 -14.72 -40.10
N THR A 218 -20.58 -15.00 -39.90
CA THR A 218 -21.42 -14.21 -38.98
C THR A 218 -20.90 -14.29 -37.55
N CYS A 219 -20.50 -15.48 -37.09
CA CYS A 219 -19.91 -15.63 -35.76
C CYS A 219 -18.57 -14.88 -35.64
N LEU A 220 -17.76 -14.86 -36.70
CA LEU A 220 -16.48 -14.15 -36.72
C LEU A 220 -16.68 -12.63 -36.58
N ASP A 221 -17.63 -12.06 -37.31
CA ASP A 221 -17.95 -10.63 -37.22
C ASP A 221 -18.45 -10.27 -35.81
N VAL A 222 -19.25 -11.12 -35.15
CA VAL A 222 -19.63 -10.95 -33.74
C VAL A 222 -18.40 -10.98 -32.82
N ALA A 223 -17.50 -11.96 -33.00
CA ALA A 223 -16.34 -12.13 -32.13
C ALA A 223 -15.33 -10.97 -32.25
N LEU A 224 -15.11 -10.44 -33.46
CA LEU A 224 -14.14 -9.39 -33.75
C LEU A 224 -14.70 -7.97 -33.64
N MET A 225 -15.94 -7.74 -34.06
CA MET A 225 -16.53 -6.39 -34.18
C MET A 225 -17.59 -6.12 -33.12
N GLY A 226 -17.94 -7.11 -32.29
CA GLY A 226 -18.93 -6.91 -31.24
C GLY A 226 -20.35 -6.66 -31.77
N ALA A 227 -20.65 -7.10 -33.00
CA ALA A 227 -21.97 -6.96 -33.60
C ALA A 227 -23.05 -7.54 -32.66
N ASN A 228 -24.00 -6.69 -32.26
CA ASN A 228 -25.02 -7.01 -31.27
C ASN A 228 -26.09 -7.93 -31.89
N ARG A 229 -25.77 -9.21 -32.05
CA ARG A 229 -26.73 -10.25 -32.48
C ARG A 229 -27.03 -11.15 -31.30
N ALA A 230 -28.29 -11.55 -31.17
CA ALA A 230 -28.74 -12.60 -30.28
C ALA A 230 -28.07 -13.92 -30.69
N ALA A 231 -26.83 -14.13 -30.25
CA ALA A 231 -26.10 -15.37 -30.50
C ALA A 231 -26.82 -16.48 -29.73
N ARG A 232 -27.50 -17.37 -30.48
CA ARG A 232 -28.28 -18.50 -29.97
C ARG A 232 -27.38 -19.67 -29.55
N SER A 233 -26.26 -19.38 -28.88
CA SER A 233 -25.32 -20.39 -28.40
C SER A 233 -25.50 -20.59 -26.91
N ARG A 234 -25.58 -21.85 -26.46
CA ARG A 234 -25.76 -22.26 -25.04
C ARG A 234 -24.44 -22.66 -24.37
N THR A 235 -23.29 -22.38 -24.98
CA THR A 235 -21.97 -22.69 -24.41
C THR A 235 -21.53 -21.59 -23.45
N GLY A 236 -21.94 -21.71 -22.19
CA GLY A 236 -21.51 -20.80 -21.13
C GLY A 236 -20.07 -21.11 -20.69
N LEU A 237 -19.12 -20.27 -21.08
CA LEU A 237 -17.83 -20.17 -20.38
C LEU A 237 -17.97 -19.18 -19.23
N SER A 238 -18.62 -19.63 -18.15
CA SER A 238 -19.00 -18.83 -16.98
C SER A 238 -17.87 -18.01 -16.39
N GLN A 239 -16.64 -18.55 -16.45
CA GLN A 239 -15.47 -17.93 -15.87
C GLN A 239 -15.06 -16.63 -16.56
N PHE A 240 -15.13 -16.55 -17.90
CA PHE A 240 -14.54 -15.45 -18.67
C PHE A 240 -15.49 -14.28 -18.96
N SER A 241 -16.80 -14.52 -18.87
CA SER A 241 -17.85 -13.56 -19.21
C SER A 241 -19.02 -13.66 -18.22
N PRO A 242 -18.88 -13.13 -16.99
CA PRO A 242 -19.94 -13.21 -15.96
C PRO A 242 -21.25 -12.54 -16.41
N GLY A 243 -21.19 -11.49 -17.23
CA GLY A 243 -22.37 -10.83 -17.79
C GLY A 243 -23.17 -11.67 -18.80
N ARG A 244 -22.62 -12.80 -19.25
CA ARG A 244 -23.26 -13.77 -20.16
C ARG A 244 -23.61 -15.09 -19.47
N LEU A 245 -23.77 -15.06 -18.15
CA LEU A 245 -24.25 -16.22 -17.37
C LEU A 245 -25.77 -16.39 -17.54
N VAL A 246 -26.24 -17.65 -17.53
CA VAL A 246 -27.66 -17.94 -17.27
C VAL A 246 -27.96 -17.45 -15.85
N ALA A 247 -28.59 -16.29 -15.75
CA ALA A 247 -29.12 -15.73 -14.51
C ALA A 247 -30.61 -15.42 -14.71
N PRO A 248 -31.41 -15.45 -13.63
CA PRO A 248 -32.75 -14.87 -13.67
C PRO A 248 -32.67 -13.45 -14.23
N ASN A 249 -33.49 -13.12 -15.23
CA ASN A 249 -33.51 -11.83 -15.92
C ASN A 249 -32.27 -11.50 -16.80
N ALA A 250 -31.48 -12.48 -17.22
CA ALA A 250 -30.35 -12.27 -18.15
C ALA A 250 -30.78 -11.93 -19.61
N GLY A 251 -32.09 -11.87 -19.89
CA GLY A 251 -32.65 -11.48 -21.19
C GLY A 251 -34.04 -10.88 -21.03
N THR A 252 -34.76 -10.65 -22.13
CA THR A 252 -36.16 -10.20 -22.10
C THR A 252 -37.08 -11.37 -21.71
N GLY A 253 -37.12 -11.70 -20.41
CA GLY A 253 -37.90 -12.81 -19.84
C GLY A 253 -37.35 -13.29 -18.47
N PHE A 254 -37.98 -14.29 -17.86
CA PHE A 254 -37.57 -14.86 -16.57
C PHE A 254 -36.22 -15.63 -16.65
N SER A 255 -35.84 -16.07 -17.85
CA SER A 255 -34.54 -16.64 -18.21
C SER A 255 -34.11 -16.12 -19.59
N GLY A 256 -32.79 -15.93 -19.79
CA GLY A 256 -32.21 -15.58 -21.08
C GLY A 256 -31.39 -16.73 -21.67
N ASP A 257 -31.37 -16.87 -23.00
CA ASP A 257 -30.38 -17.68 -23.70
C ASP A 257 -29.00 -17.04 -23.48
N SER A 258 -28.02 -17.84 -23.06
CA SER A 258 -26.68 -17.34 -22.73
C SER A 258 -25.60 -18.33 -23.15
N GLY A 259 -24.49 -17.78 -23.64
CA GLY A 259 -23.33 -18.52 -24.09
C GLY A 259 -22.46 -17.65 -24.99
N GLU A 260 -21.23 -18.11 -25.21
CA GLU A 260 -20.32 -17.50 -26.17
C GLU A 260 -20.54 -18.10 -27.56
N ASP A 261 -20.38 -17.26 -28.59
CA ASP A 261 -20.35 -17.75 -29.96
C ASP A 261 -19.09 -18.61 -30.21
N PRO A 262 -19.13 -19.53 -31.19
CA PRO A 262 -18.04 -20.46 -31.42
C PRO A 262 -16.68 -19.79 -31.71
N TRP A 263 -16.65 -18.65 -32.42
CA TRP A 263 -15.40 -17.95 -32.68
C TRP A 263 -14.86 -17.27 -31.43
N SER A 264 -15.73 -16.69 -30.59
CA SER A 264 -15.30 -16.14 -29.30
C SER A 264 -14.66 -17.20 -28.41
N VAL A 265 -15.25 -18.41 -28.33
CA VAL A 265 -14.66 -19.55 -27.61
C VAL A 265 -13.32 -19.96 -28.21
N THR A 266 -13.24 -20.10 -29.52
CA THR A 266 -12.01 -20.50 -30.21
C THR A 266 -10.89 -19.49 -29.96
N LEU A 267 -11.15 -18.20 -30.20
CA LEU A 267 -10.15 -17.13 -30.06
C LEU A 267 -9.70 -16.92 -28.62
N LEU A 268 -10.60 -17.01 -27.62
CA LEU A 268 -10.18 -16.84 -26.23
C LEU A 268 -9.31 -18.00 -25.75
N ILE A 269 -9.62 -19.25 -26.16
CA ILE A 269 -8.80 -20.41 -25.76
C ILE A 269 -7.44 -20.31 -26.47
N GLU A 270 -7.44 -20.00 -27.76
CA GLU A 270 -6.21 -19.78 -28.54
C GLU A 270 -5.34 -18.65 -27.97
N GLY A 271 -5.96 -17.60 -27.42
CA GLY A 271 -5.28 -16.50 -26.76
C GLY A 271 -4.67 -16.86 -25.41
N ALA A 272 -5.34 -17.72 -24.64
CA ALA A 272 -4.86 -18.20 -23.35
C ALA A 272 -3.50 -18.93 -23.45
N LEU A 273 -3.18 -19.51 -24.61
CA LEU A 273 -1.87 -20.15 -24.87
C LEU A 273 -0.69 -19.16 -24.76
N THR A 274 -0.95 -17.85 -24.80
CA THR A 274 0.08 -16.81 -24.59
C THR A 274 0.52 -16.73 -23.11
N LEU A 275 -0.28 -17.25 -22.18
CA LEU A 275 -0.06 -17.16 -20.73
C LEU A 275 0.68 -18.39 -20.18
N ALA A 276 1.80 -18.75 -20.80
CA ALA A 276 2.60 -19.92 -20.44
C ALA A 276 3.22 -19.81 -19.02
N GLY A 277 2.95 -20.80 -18.18
CA GLY A 277 3.52 -20.94 -16.85
C GLY A 277 4.86 -21.66 -16.83
N THR A 278 5.62 -21.43 -15.76
CA THR A 278 6.96 -22.00 -15.56
C THR A 278 7.15 -22.43 -14.10
N ALA A 279 8.00 -23.42 -13.86
CA ALA A 279 8.37 -23.82 -12.50
C ALA A 279 9.31 -22.78 -11.87
N SER A 280 9.09 -22.44 -10.60
CA SER A 280 9.93 -21.50 -9.86
C SER A 280 10.31 -22.06 -8.48
N ARG A 281 11.54 -21.80 -8.05
CA ARG A 281 12.02 -22.06 -6.68
C ARG A 281 12.15 -20.72 -5.96
N HIS A 282 11.50 -20.56 -4.82
CA HIS A 282 11.61 -19.37 -3.99
C HIS A 282 12.56 -19.65 -2.82
N GLY A 283 13.51 -18.76 -2.53
CA GLY A 283 14.62 -18.96 -1.59
C GLY A 283 14.28 -19.34 -0.14
N GLU A 284 13.02 -19.24 0.27
CA GLU A 284 12.55 -19.67 1.61
C GLU A 284 11.56 -20.85 1.56
N ALA A 285 11.00 -21.17 0.38
CA ALA A 285 10.01 -22.23 0.23
C ALA A 285 10.72 -23.54 -0.13
N HIS A 286 10.65 -24.54 0.76
CA HIS A 286 11.18 -25.89 0.52
C HIS A 286 10.50 -26.64 -0.66
N ARG A 287 9.44 -26.10 -1.26
CA ARG A 287 8.73 -26.73 -2.40
C ARG A 287 8.65 -25.81 -3.62
N PRO A 288 8.94 -26.32 -4.83
CA PRO A 288 8.75 -25.59 -6.07
C PRO A 288 7.27 -25.26 -6.29
N ARG A 289 6.99 -24.12 -6.94
CA ARG A 289 5.64 -23.66 -7.27
C ARG A 289 5.55 -23.23 -8.73
N GLY A 290 4.37 -23.42 -9.32
CA GLY A 290 4.03 -22.90 -10.63
C GLY A 290 3.91 -21.38 -10.58
N SER A 291 4.57 -20.71 -11.51
CA SER A 291 4.49 -19.26 -11.71
C SER A 291 3.86 -19.02 -13.07
N PHE A 292 2.70 -18.36 -13.08
CA PHE A 292 2.00 -17.96 -14.29
C PHE A 292 2.13 -16.45 -14.50
N PRO A 293 2.13 -15.97 -15.76
CA PRO A 293 2.37 -14.58 -16.08
C PRO A 293 1.42 -13.65 -15.33
N PHE A 294 2.01 -12.65 -14.65
CA PHE A 294 1.36 -11.59 -13.90
C PHE A 294 0.29 -12.06 -12.91
N THR A 295 0.41 -13.30 -12.42
CA THR A 295 -0.57 -13.92 -11.53
C THR A 295 -0.04 -13.93 -10.10
N VAL A 296 -0.84 -13.42 -9.16
CA VAL A 296 -0.55 -13.37 -7.73
C VAL A 296 -1.70 -13.96 -6.92
N SER A 297 -1.49 -14.14 -5.61
CA SER A 297 -2.58 -14.55 -4.72
C SER A 297 -3.56 -13.40 -4.56
N HIS A 298 -4.87 -13.66 -4.68
CA HIS A 298 -5.85 -12.63 -4.36
C HIS A 298 -5.95 -12.45 -2.84
N ARG A 299 -5.76 -11.21 -2.37
CA ARG A 299 -5.74 -10.85 -0.94
C ARG A 299 -6.58 -9.60 -0.64
N GLY A 300 -7.54 -9.29 -1.54
CA GLY A 300 -8.58 -8.28 -1.42
C GLY A 300 -8.16 -6.80 -1.30
N ALA A 301 -6.90 -6.47 -1.03
CA ALA A 301 -6.40 -5.10 -0.99
C ALA A 301 -6.71 -4.35 -2.31
N GLY A 302 -7.33 -3.17 -2.20
CA GLY A 302 -7.69 -2.35 -3.36
C GLY A 302 -8.83 -2.93 -4.21
N SER A 303 -9.64 -3.84 -3.67
CA SER A 303 -10.78 -4.47 -4.37
C SER A 303 -12.15 -3.92 -3.90
N GLY A 304 -12.21 -3.22 -2.76
CA GLY A 304 -13.40 -2.50 -2.29
C GLY A 304 -14.60 -3.35 -1.81
N ALA A 305 -14.80 -4.57 -2.34
CA ALA A 305 -16.00 -5.36 -2.06
C ALA A 305 -15.86 -6.89 -2.28
N VAL A 306 -14.79 -7.52 -1.78
CA VAL A 306 -14.62 -8.99 -1.87
C VAL A 306 -15.09 -9.67 -0.58
N VAL A 307 -15.80 -10.78 -0.74
CA VAL A 307 -16.28 -11.61 0.37
C VAL A 307 -15.08 -12.32 1.02
N LEU A 308 -14.81 -11.97 2.27
CA LEU A 308 -13.68 -12.48 3.07
C LEU A 308 -13.62 -14.02 3.19
N ALA A 309 -14.74 -14.72 2.97
CA ALA A 309 -14.80 -16.18 3.08
C ALA A 309 -14.04 -16.92 1.96
N ASP A 310 -13.83 -16.29 0.80
CA ASP A 310 -13.23 -16.94 -0.37
C ASP A 310 -11.71 -16.69 -0.52
N GLU A 311 -11.15 -15.74 0.25
CA GLU A 311 -9.70 -15.39 0.26
C GLU A 311 -8.80 -16.55 0.77
N ASP A 312 -9.35 -17.48 1.54
CA ASP A 312 -8.63 -18.63 2.09
C ASP A 312 -8.60 -19.85 1.15
N SER A 313 -9.30 -19.78 0.01
CA SER A 313 -9.18 -20.83 -1.00
C SER A 313 -7.79 -20.78 -1.65
N ASN A 314 -7.10 -21.92 -1.75
CA ASN A 314 -5.82 -22.04 -2.48
C ASN A 314 -5.90 -21.64 -3.97
N ARG A 315 -7.10 -21.31 -4.46
CA ARG A 315 -7.43 -20.93 -5.84
C ARG A 315 -7.82 -19.46 -5.98
N ALA A 316 -7.94 -18.69 -4.89
CA ALA A 316 -8.13 -17.24 -4.96
C ALA A 316 -6.88 -16.60 -5.57
N ARG A 317 -6.98 -16.25 -6.86
CA ARG A 317 -5.91 -15.68 -7.66
C ARG A 317 -6.36 -14.37 -8.26
N GLU A 318 -5.38 -13.53 -8.55
CA GLU A 318 -5.56 -12.29 -9.26
C GLU A 318 -4.55 -12.23 -10.39
N ILE A 319 -4.97 -11.86 -11.59
CA ILE A 319 -4.12 -11.64 -12.74
C ILE A 319 -4.10 -10.16 -13.11
N TRP A 320 -2.91 -9.64 -13.41
CA TRP A 320 -2.67 -8.26 -13.81
C TRP A 320 -2.37 -8.23 -15.31
N LEU A 321 -3.37 -7.89 -16.13
CA LEU A 321 -3.28 -7.94 -17.58
C LEU A 321 -2.70 -6.62 -18.12
N PRO A 322 -1.48 -6.61 -18.70
CA PRO A 322 -0.86 -5.37 -19.16
C PRO A 322 -1.63 -4.73 -20.32
N LEU A 323 -1.77 -3.41 -20.30
CA LEU A 323 -2.32 -2.61 -21.37
C LEU A 323 -1.23 -1.66 -21.87
N TRP A 324 -0.97 -1.75 -23.17
CA TRP A 324 0.04 -0.97 -23.88
C TRP A 324 -0.60 -0.21 -25.04
N THR A 325 -0.17 1.03 -25.26
CA THR A 325 -0.69 1.90 -26.32
C THR A 325 0.18 1.90 -27.58
N ARG A 326 1.42 1.40 -27.51
CA ARG A 326 2.34 1.32 -28.65
C ARG A 326 2.16 0.00 -29.41
N PRO A 327 2.03 0.00 -30.74
CA PRO A 327 1.91 -1.24 -31.52
C PRO A 327 3.05 -2.23 -31.22
N ALA A 328 2.70 -3.45 -30.81
CA ALA A 328 3.65 -4.49 -30.42
C ALA A 328 3.45 -5.78 -31.24
N LEU A 329 4.55 -6.42 -31.62
CA LEU A 329 4.56 -7.71 -32.32
C LEU A 329 4.19 -8.84 -31.35
N TYR A 330 3.63 -9.94 -31.89
CA TYR A 330 3.36 -11.13 -31.07
C TYR A 330 4.62 -11.68 -30.36
N ALA A 331 5.78 -11.64 -31.02
CA ALA A 331 7.04 -12.08 -30.43
C ALA A 331 7.46 -11.25 -29.19
N GLU A 332 7.20 -9.94 -29.22
CA GLU A 332 7.46 -9.03 -28.09
C GLU A 332 6.52 -9.32 -26.92
N LEU A 333 5.23 -9.57 -27.22
CA LEU A 333 4.25 -9.95 -26.20
C LEU A 333 4.58 -11.31 -25.58
N ARG A 334 5.00 -12.28 -26.39
CA ARG A 334 5.42 -13.59 -25.88
C ARG A 334 6.60 -13.46 -24.90
N ALA A 335 7.58 -12.61 -25.22
CA ALA A 335 8.69 -12.32 -24.31
C ALA A 335 8.20 -11.64 -23.03
N LEU A 336 7.32 -10.64 -23.14
CA LEU A 336 6.72 -9.95 -21.99
C LEU A 336 5.99 -10.90 -21.04
N PHE A 337 5.14 -11.81 -21.56
CA PHE A 337 4.42 -12.76 -20.73
C PHE A 337 5.34 -13.84 -20.16
N ALA A 338 6.37 -14.29 -20.90
CA ALA A 338 7.36 -15.23 -20.38
C ALA A 338 8.14 -14.66 -19.17
N GLU A 339 8.47 -13.37 -19.22
CA GLU A 339 9.09 -12.64 -18.10
C GLU A 339 8.10 -12.31 -16.99
N GLY A 340 6.79 -12.24 -17.30
CA GLY A 340 5.71 -11.57 -16.58
C GLY A 340 5.64 -11.82 -15.07
N ARG A 341 6.56 -11.23 -14.32
CA ARG A 341 6.75 -11.39 -12.88
C ARG A 341 7.13 -10.04 -12.30
N ALA A 342 6.53 -9.72 -11.16
CA ALA A 342 6.84 -8.50 -10.43
C ALA A 342 7.72 -8.84 -9.22
N HIS A 343 8.72 -8.00 -8.93
CA HIS A 343 9.62 -8.15 -7.78
C HIS A 343 9.63 -6.86 -6.96
N ILE A 344 9.87 -6.96 -5.66
CA ILE A 344 10.19 -5.83 -4.79
C ILE A 344 11.58 -6.13 -4.21
N GLY A 345 12.59 -5.41 -4.69
CA GLY A 345 13.98 -5.78 -4.44
C GLY A 345 14.25 -7.21 -4.94
N GLU A 346 14.73 -8.08 -4.06
CA GLU A 346 15.03 -9.48 -4.38
C GLU A 346 13.83 -10.43 -4.24
N ARG A 347 12.68 -9.95 -3.74
CA ARG A 347 11.53 -10.80 -3.41
C ARG A 347 10.45 -10.69 -4.49
N ALA A 348 9.98 -11.83 -5.01
CA ALA A 348 8.82 -11.86 -5.91
C ALA A 348 7.54 -11.37 -5.22
N ALA A 349 6.72 -10.61 -5.94
CA ALA A 349 5.41 -10.18 -5.50
C ALA A 349 4.49 -11.39 -5.27
N ARG A 350 3.77 -11.41 -4.15
CA ARG A 350 2.94 -12.56 -3.72
C ARG A 350 1.45 -12.28 -3.79
N ASP A 351 1.07 -11.01 -3.83
CA ASP A 351 -0.31 -10.51 -3.78
C ASP A 351 -0.45 -9.16 -4.52
N GLY A 352 -1.69 -8.68 -4.67
CA GLY A 352 -1.96 -7.43 -5.38
C GLY A 352 -1.27 -6.20 -4.78
N LEU A 353 -1.11 -6.12 -3.46
CA LEU A 353 -0.39 -5.00 -2.81
C LEU A 353 1.11 -5.02 -3.15
N SER A 354 1.75 -6.18 -3.08
CA SER A 354 3.15 -6.31 -3.47
C SER A 354 3.37 -6.11 -4.98
N PHE A 355 2.41 -6.53 -5.82
CA PHE A 355 2.46 -6.24 -7.25
C PHE A 355 2.36 -4.72 -7.52
N ALA A 356 1.41 -4.03 -6.89
CA ALA A 356 1.24 -2.59 -7.01
C ALA A 356 2.49 -1.81 -6.55
N ARG A 357 3.13 -2.26 -5.46
CA ARG A 357 4.40 -1.72 -4.96
C ARG A 357 5.54 -1.88 -5.95
N ALA A 358 5.68 -3.06 -6.54
CA ALA A 358 6.70 -3.33 -7.54
C ALA A 358 6.56 -2.38 -8.74
N VAL A 359 5.34 -2.26 -9.28
CA VAL A 359 5.02 -1.35 -10.39
C VAL A 359 5.29 0.12 -10.02
N ALA A 360 4.87 0.55 -8.83
CA ALA A 360 5.00 1.95 -8.40
C ALA A 360 6.45 2.38 -8.12
N SER A 361 7.29 1.47 -7.61
CA SER A 361 8.66 1.78 -7.19
C SER A 361 9.71 1.50 -8.25
N MET A 362 9.58 0.40 -9.00
CA MET A 362 10.57 0.00 -10.01
C MET A 362 10.13 0.37 -11.43
N GLY A 363 8.86 0.75 -11.62
CA GLY A 363 8.27 0.96 -12.94
C GLY A 363 7.91 -0.36 -13.62
N VAL A 364 7.78 -0.30 -14.94
CA VAL A 364 7.39 -1.43 -15.80
C VAL A 364 8.31 -1.50 -17.02
N ASN A 365 8.30 -2.63 -17.73
CA ASN A 365 8.92 -2.73 -19.05
C ASN A 365 8.39 -1.60 -19.94
N ARG A 366 9.30 -1.01 -20.73
CA ARG A 366 8.97 0.14 -21.60
C ARG A 366 7.75 -0.21 -22.46
N GLY A 367 6.70 0.59 -22.35
CA GLY A 367 5.50 0.48 -23.20
C GLY A 367 4.23 -0.01 -22.51
N ILE A 368 4.30 -0.55 -21.28
CA ILE A 368 3.08 -0.82 -20.49
C ILE A 368 2.60 0.48 -19.84
N ASP A 369 1.35 0.84 -20.06
CA ASP A 369 0.73 2.07 -19.54
C ASP A 369 -0.12 1.79 -18.29
N SER A 370 -0.75 0.62 -18.23
CA SER A 370 -1.59 0.20 -17.10
C SER A 370 -1.77 -1.31 -17.05
N PHE A 371 -2.40 -1.80 -15.99
CA PHE A 371 -2.84 -3.19 -15.85
C PHE A 371 -4.33 -3.24 -15.55
N GLU A 372 -5.06 -4.08 -16.26
CA GLU A 372 -6.42 -4.47 -15.88
C GLU A 372 -6.33 -5.60 -14.84
N ARG A 373 -6.91 -5.40 -13.66
CA ARG A 373 -6.84 -6.39 -12.58
C ARG A 373 -8.09 -7.25 -12.58
N VAL A 374 -7.90 -8.56 -12.58
CA VAL A 374 -8.99 -9.53 -12.60
C VAL A 374 -8.80 -10.54 -11.48
N GLY A 375 -9.77 -10.63 -10.57
CA GLY A 375 -9.82 -11.64 -9.51
C GLY A 375 -10.61 -12.86 -9.93
N PHE A 376 -10.22 -14.03 -9.45
CA PHE A 376 -10.94 -15.30 -9.64
C PHE A 376 -11.66 -15.65 -8.34
N GLU A 377 -12.99 -15.51 -8.36
CA GLU A 377 -13.86 -15.70 -7.19
C GLU A 377 -14.63 -17.01 -7.31
N ALA A 378 -14.76 -17.75 -6.21
CA ALA A 378 -15.51 -18.99 -6.17
C ALA A 378 -17.03 -18.72 -6.24
N ARG A 379 -17.74 -19.53 -7.01
CA ARG A 379 -19.20 -19.52 -7.17
C ARG A 379 -19.72 -20.94 -6.97
N TYR A 380 -20.55 -21.16 -5.95
CA TYR A 380 -21.15 -22.47 -5.65
C TYR A 380 -20.14 -23.64 -5.62
N GLY A 381 -19.15 -23.58 -4.74
CA GLY A 381 -18.13 -24.63 -4.59
C GLY A 381 -16.96 -24.45 -5.55
N ASN A 382 -16.81 -25.35 -6.54
CA ASN A 382 -15.63 -25.44 -7.40
C ASN A 382 -15.74 -24.71 -8.75
N MET A 383 -16.79 -23.92 -8.98
CA MET A 383 -16.87 -23.08 -10.19
C MET A 383 -16.31 -21.70 -9.90
N PHE A 384 -15.60 -21.09 -10.85
CA PHE A 384 -15.02 -19.77 -10.67
C PHE A 384 -15.63 -18.74 -11.63
N ILE A 385 -15.73 -17.49 -11.18
CA ILE A 385 -16.07 -16.34 -12.01
C ILE A 385 -14.95 -15.31 -11.94
N THR A 386 -14.73 -14.58 -13.03
CA THR A 386 -13.81 -13.44 -13.02
C THR A 386 -14.53 -12.17 -12.58
N ALA A 387 -13.92 -11.45 -11.65
CA ALA A 387 -14.38 -10.16 -11.17
C ALA A 387 -13.35 -9.08 -11.53
N PRO A 388 -13.72 -8.02 -12.28
CA PRO A 388 -12.85 -6.87 -12.47
C PRO A 388 -12.57 -6.19 -11.12
N LEU A 389 -11.30 -6.02 -10.78
CA LEU A 389 -10.85 -5.36 -9.53
C LEU A 389 -10.40 -3.92 -9.79
N GLY A 390 -10.50 -3.46 -11.04
CA GLY A 390 -10.16 -2.12 -11.49
C GLY A 390 -8.80 -2.02 -12.17
N ARG A 391 -8.58 -0.87 -12.83
CA ARG A 391 -7.36 -0.58 -13.58
C ARG A 391 -6.30 0.08 -12.70
N PHE A 392 -5.08 -0.42 -12.77
CA PHE A 392 -3.91 0.16 -12.12
C PHE A 392 -3.02 0.85 -13.16
N TYR A 393 -2.77 2.15 -13.02
CA TYR A 393 -1.93 2.90 -13.94
C TYR A 393 -0.47 2.83 -13.53
N ALA A 394 0.41 2.44 -14.45
CA ALA A 394 1.83 2.42 -14.19
C ALA A 394 2.37 3.87 -14.08
N PRO A 395 3.37 4.13 -13.22
CA PRO A 395 4.00 5.44 -13.15
C PRO A 395 4.70 5.76 -14.48
N ARG A 396 4.66 7.02 -14.91
CA ARG A 396 5.43 7.45 -16.09
C ARG A 396 6.93 7.40 -15.78
N PRO A 397 7.81 7.29 -16.78
CA PRO A 397 9.25 7.41 -16.58
C PRO A 397 9.60 8.68 -15.77
N GLY A 398 10.37 8.51 -14.69
CA GLY A 398 10.72 9.60 -13.76
C GLY A 398 9.67 9.94 -12.69
N GLN A 399 8.51 9.27 -12.69
CA GLN A 399 7.47 9.39 -11.64
C GLN A 399 7.45 8.19 -10.69
N THR A 400 8.43 7.29 -10.77
CA THR A 400 8.59 6.23 -9.78
C THR A 400 8.79 6.84 -8.41
N SER A 401 8.13 6.28 -7.42
CA SER A 401 8.18 6.78 -6.05
C SER A 401 8.94 5.83 -5.16
N ASP A 402 9.68 6.35 -4.18
CA ASP A 402 10.28 5.50 -3.16
C ASP A 402 9.22 4.62 -2.46
N ASP A 403 9.59 3.38 -2.16
CA ASP A 403 8.72 2.44 -1.46
C ASP A 403 8.70 2.72 0.05
N LEU A 404 7.86 3.68 0.46
CA LEU A 404 7.61 3.99 1.88
C LEU A 404 7.14 2.77 2.68
N ILE A 405 6.48 1.81 2.02
CA ILE A 405 5.92 0.61 2.66
C ILE A 405 7.03 -0.31 3.16
N ALA A 406 8.24 -0.24 2.58
CA ALA A 406 9.39 -0.99 3.04
C ALA A 406 9.72 -0.72 4.53
N ASP A 407 9.40 0.47 5.06
CA ASP A 407 9.56 0.77 6.48
C ASP A 407 8.74 -0.15 7.39
N LEU A 408 7.54 -0.55 6.94
CA LEU A 408 6.62 -1.45 7.65
C LEU A 408 6.98 -2.94 7.45
N ASP A 409 7.73 -3.27 6.40
CA ASP A 409 8.20 -4.64 6.16
C ASP A 409 9.45 -5.01 6.98
N ARG A 410 10.09 -4.04 7.63
CA ARG A 410 11.26 -4.32 8.50
C ARG A 410 10.89 -5.34 9.58
N GLY A 411 11.72 -6.37 9.70
CA GLY A 411 11.46 -7.49 10.61
C GLY A 411 10.19 -8.29 10.26
N GLU A 412 9.74 -8.20 9.01
CA GLU A 412 8.52 -8.84 8.51
C GLU A 412 7.26 -8.42 9.26
N TRP A 413 7.27 -7.21 9.82
CA TRP A 413 6.19 -6.75 10.69
C TRP A 413 4.84 -6.72 9.96
N LEU A 414 4.77 -6.13 8.77
CA LEU A 414 3.53 -6.05 8.00
C LEU A 414 3.00 -7.44 7.62
N SER A 415 3.86 -8.35 7.17
CA SER A 415 3.42 -9.71 6.81
C SER A 415 2.89 -10.49 8.02
N ARG A 416 3.52 -10.36 9.19
CA ARG A 416 3.08 -11.00 10.45
C ARG A 416 1.76 -10.45 10.95
N VAL A 417 1.56 -9.13 10.92
CA VAL A 417 0.28 -8.47 11.27
C VAL A 417 -0.83 -8.97 10.35
N ARG A 418 -0.58 -8.99 9.04
CA ARG A 418 -1.52 -9.49 8.02
C ARG A 418 -1.85 -10.97 8.24
N SER A 419 -0.84 -11.78 8.55
CA SER A 419 -1.04 -13.21 8.83
C SER A 419 -1.92 -13.43 10.06
N MET A 420 -1.68 -12.68 11.14
CA MET A 420 -2.46 -12.82 12.38
C MET A 420 -3.91 -12.37 12.19
N ALA A 421 -4.14 -11.24 11.52
CA ALA A 421 -5.50 -10.74 11.28
C ALA A 421 -6.33 -11.65 10.36
N ARG A 422 -5.68 -12.44 9.52
CA ARG A 422 -6.35 -13.44 8.65
C ARG A 422 -6.62 -14.78 9.33
N GLY A 423 -6.07 -15.01 10.53
CA GLY A 423 -6.33 -16.25 11.26
C GLY A 423 -7.83 -16.49 11.43
N GLY A 424 -8.26 -17.76 11.38
CA GLY A 424 -9.67 -18.13 11.54
C GLY A 424 -10.27 -17.63 12.87
N THR A 425 -9.45 -17.54 13.92
CA THR A 425 -9.80 -17.06 15.25
C THR A 425 -9.65 -15.54 15.44
N ALA A 426 -9.17 -14.82 14.42
CA ALA A 426 -8.89 -13.39 14.55
C ALA A 426 -10.19 -12.58 14.72
N PRO A 427 -10.22 -11.62 15.68
CA PRO A 427 -11.42 -10.84 15.95
C PRO A 427 -11.77 -9.90 14.79
N ALA A 428 -13.05 -9.58 14.62
CA ALA A 428 -13.54 -8.73 13.53
C ALA A 428 -12.87 -7.34 13.48
N ARG A 429 -12.54 -6.77 14.65
CA ARG A 429 -11.79 -5.50 14.77
C ARG A 429 -10.38 -5.60 14.15
N ALA A 430 -9.68 -6.71 14.34
CA ALA A 430 -8.37 -6.95 13.74
C ALA A 430 -8.46 -7.03 12.21
N LYS A 431 -9.40 -7.85 11.72
CA LYS A 431 -9.68 -8.02 10.28
C LYS A 431 -9.97 -6.66 9.62
N THR A 432 -10.84 -5.87 10.24
CA THR A 432 -11.23 -4.55 9.72
C THR A 432 -10.08 -3.55 9.72
N ALA A 433 -9.35 -3.44 10.84
CA ALA A 433 -8.25 -2.48 10.97
C ALA A 433 -7.11 -2.80 9.98
N VAL A 434 -6.72 -4.07 9.87
CA VAL A 434 -5.67 -4.49 8.93
C VAL A 434 -6.14 -4.33 7.49
N ARG A 435 -7.40 -4.64 7.17
CA ARG A 435 -7.93 -4.41 5.81
C ARG A 435 -7.87 -2.94 5.41
N ARG A 436 -8.27 -2.02 6.29
CA ARG A 436 -8.15 -0.58 6.06
C ARG A 436 -6.71 -0.14 5.83
N LEU A 437 -5.77 -0.71 6.59
CA LEU A 437 -4.35 -0.47 6.37
C LEU A 437 -3.92 -0.96 4.99
N GLU A 438 -4.28 -2.18 4.59
CA GLU A 438 -3.95 -2.73 3.27
C GLU A 438 -4.52 -1.89 2.12
N ASP A 439 -5.78 -1.46 2.23
CA ASP A 439 -6.43 -0.62 1.21
C ASP A 439 -5.75 0.76 1.11
N ALA A 440 -5.37 1.35 2.24
CA ALA A 440 -4.65 2.63 2.26
C ALA A 440 -3.22 2.50 1.71
N LEU A 441 -2.51 1.42 2.04
CA LEU A 441 -1.20 1.11 1.49
C LEU A 441 -1.28 0.86 -0.02
N PHE A 442 -2.32 0.18 -0.50
CA PHE A 442 -2.57 0.01 -1.94
C PHE A 442 -2.82 1.36 -2.60
N LEU A 443 -3.67 2.21 -2.04
CA LEU A 443 -3.94 3.56 -2.55
C LEU A 443 -2.66 4.40 -2.67
N MET A 444 -1.74 4.26 -1.70
CA MET A 444 -0.46 4.99 -1.69
C MET A 444 0.46 4.62 -2.86
N THR A 445 0.29 3.44 -3.47
CA THR A 445 1.04 3.03 -4.68
C THR A 445 0.56 3.72 -5.95
N SER A 446 -0.61 4.37 -5.92
CA SER A 446 -1.14 5.13 -7.05
C SER A 446 -0.59 6.56 -7.05
N ALA A 447 0.11 6.95 -8.12
CA ALA A 447 0.77 8.27 -8.20
C ALA A 447 -0.16 9.46 -7.85
N ASN A 448 -1.38 9.47 -8.38
CA ASN A 448 -2.35 10.55 -8.15
C ASN A 448 -3.00 10.55 -6.75
N ARG A 449 -2.88 9.45 -6.02
CA ARG A 449 -3.54 9.25 -4.71
C ARG A 449 -2.54 8.97 -3.59
N ARG A 450 -1.25 9.13 -3.86
CA ARG A 450 -0.16 8.82 -2.94
C ARG A 450 -0.32 9.52 -1.59
N LYS A 451 -0.56 10.84 -1.61
CA LYS A 451 -0.77 11.66 -0.40
C LYS A 451 -2.00 11.24 0.41
N ASP A 452 -3.11 10.95 -0.27
CA ASP A 452 -4.33 10.44 0.37
C ASP A 452 -4.07 9.08 1.02
N GLY A 453 -3.38 8.19 0.29
CA GLY A 453 -2.98 6.87 0.75
C GLY A 453 -2.06 6.93 1.96
N ALA A 454 -1.05 7.79 1.95
CA ALA A 454 -0.12 7.99 3.07
C ALA A 454 -0.86 8.45 4.34
N ARG A 455 -1.76 9.45 4.23
CA ARG A 455 -2.63 9.89 5.34
C ARG A 455 -3.51 8.77 5.86
N ALA A 456 -4.23 8.11 4.97
CA ALA A 456 -5.12 7.01 5.33
C ALA A 456 -4.36 5.85 5.98
N ALA A 457 -3.15 5.57 5.52
CA ALA A 457 -2.31 4.50 6.04
C ALA A 457 -1.80 4.83 7.45
N LEU A 458 -1.41 6.08 7.74
CA LEU A 458 -1.06 6.49 9.11
C LEU A 458 -2.28 6.37 10.04
N MET A 459 -3.46 6.81 9.62
CA MET A 459 -4.68 6.67 10.43
C MET A 459 -5.03 5.20 10.67
N ALA A 460 -4.96 4.36 9.64
CA ALA A 460 -5.23 2.93 9.75
C ALA A 460 -4.17 2.19 10.58
N LEU A 461 -2.91 2.61 10.52
CA LEU A 461 -1.85 2.10 11.38
C LEU A 461 -2.17 2.36 12.86
N GLY A 462 -2.70 3.54 13.17
CA GLY A 462 -3.20 3.86 14.51
C GLY A 462 -4.30 2.90 14.98
N GLU A 463 -5.25 2.55 14.10
CA GLU A 463 -6.32 1.57 14.42
C GLU A 463 -5.77 0.16 14.66
N VAL A 464 -4.78 -0.27 13.87
CA VAL A 464 -4.09 -1.55 14.06
C VAL A 464 -3.38 -1.58 15.42
N VAL A 465 -2.64 -0.52 15.75
CA VAL A 465 -1.91 -0.40 17.03
C VAL A 465 -2.85 -0.38 18.22
N ASP A 466 -3.97 0.33 18.11
CA ASP A 466 -4.99 0.39 19.15
C ASP A 466 -5.60 -1.00 19.41
N TRP A 467 -5.89 -1.78 18.37
CA TRP A 467 -6.24 -3.19 18.55
C TRP A 467 -5.13 -4.00 19.23
N MET A 468 -3.89 -3.88 18.76
CA MET A 468 -2.74 -4.62 19.33
C MET A 468 -2.57 -4.31 20.82
N THR A 469 -2.76 -3.05 21.21
CA THR A 469 -2.63 -2.59 22.60
C THR A 469 -3.60 -3.32 23.54
N HIS A 470 -4.83 -3.55 23.07
CA HIS A 470 -5.89 -4.18 23.85
C HIS A 470 -5.94 -5.71 23.70
N SER A 471 -5.13 -6.30 22.82
CA SER A 471 -5.05 -7.75 22.60
C SER A 471 -3.80 -8.34 23.24
N LYS A 472 -3.98 -9.19 24.26
CA LYS A 472 -2.87 -9.89 24.92
C LYS A 472 -2.10 -10.75 23.93
N GLU A 473 -2.81 -11.56 23.15
CA GLU A 473 -2.21 -12.42 22.11
C GLU A 473 -1.38 -11.60 21.12
N ALA A 474 -1.88 -10.43 20.69
CA ALA A 474 -1.14 -9.58 19.78
C ALA A 474 0.15 -9.04 20.39
N ARG A 475 0.13 -8.62 21.67
CA ARG A 475 1.34 -8.12 22.35
C ARG A 475 2.38 -9.22 22.61
N GLU A 476 1.94 -10.46 22.79
CA GLU A 476 2.84 -11.61 23.01
C GLU A 476 3.45 -12.13 21.69
N THR A 477 2.76 -11.96 20.56
CA THR A 477 3.16 -12.53 19.26
C THR A 477 3.71 -11.53 18.26
N LEU A 478 3.39 -10.24 18.38
CA LEU A 478 3.82 -9.18 17.47
C LEU A 478 4.54 -8.07 18.21
N SER A 479 5.60 -7.54 17.61
CA SER A 479 6.23 -6.31 18.08
C SER A 479 5.36 -5.08 17.73
N PRO A 480 5.51 -3.95 18.44
CA PRO A 480 4.98 -2.67 17.98
C PRO A 480 5.47 -2.29 16.56
N PRO A 481 4.81 -1.35 15.87
CA PRO A 481 5.23 -0.92 14.54
C PRO A 481 6.68 -0.42 14.50
N PRO A 482 7.43 -0.73 13.44
CA PRO A 482 8.76 -0.18 13.22
C PRO A 482 8.71 1.35 13.06
N ARG A 483 9.86 2.00 13.22
CA ARG A 483 9.98 3.46 13.10
C ARG A 483 9.94 3.92 11.64
N LEU A 484 8.90 4.63 11.23
CA LEU A 484 8.77 5.13 9.85
C LEU A 484 9.69 6.32 9.60
N ARG A 485 10.20 6.48 8.37
CA ARG A 485 11.04 7.65 8.02
C ARG A 485 10.22 8.93 7.86
N ALA A 486 10.91 10.08 7.85
CA ALA A 486 10.28 11.41 7.79
C ALA A 486 9.43 11.64 6.53
N ASP A 487 9.75 10.96 5.43
CA ASP A 487 9.00 11.03 4.18
C ASP A 487 7.52 10.68 4.33
N TRP A 488 7.16 9.80 5.27
CA TRP A 488 5.76 9.52 5.59
C TRP A 488 4.99 10.76 6.05
N VAL A 489 5.65 11.61 6.84
CA VAL A 489 5.07 12.85 7.36
C VAL A 489 4.91 13.88 6.25
N TRP A 490 5.91 14.01 5.37
CA TRP A 490 5.85 14.94 4.24
C TRP A 490 4.80 14.54 3.20
N GLU A 491 4.71 13.25 2.87
CA GLU A 491 3.73 12.73 1.91
C GLU A 491 2.30 12.87 2.45
N ALA A 492 2.13 12.71 3.77
CA ALA A 492 0.82 12.81 4.40
C ALA A 492 0.39 14.25 4.76
N ASP A 493 1.24 15.27 4.67
CA ASP A 493 0.85 16.65 4.99
C ASP A 493 -0.15 17.18 3.94
N ASP A 494 -1.37 17.47 4.41
CA ASP A 494 -2.44 18.09 3.63
C ASP A 494 -2.65 19.57 3.95
N GLY A 495 -1.81 20.12 4.82
CA GLY A 495 -1.88 21.51 5.26
C GLY A 495 -2.95 21.81 6.31
N SER A 496 -3.76 20.83 6.74
CA SER A 496 -4.79 21.03 7.74
C SER A 496 -4.23 21.29 9.15
N ALA A 497 -5.00 22.04 9.96
CA ALA A 497 -4.66 22.29 11.35
C ALA A 497 -4.61 20.97 12.15
N GLU A 498 -5.52 20.02 11.87
CA GLU A 498 -5.55 18.70 12.51
C GLU A 498 -4.25 17.93 12.27
N PHE A 499 -3.75 17.92 11.03
CA PHE A 499 -2.49 17.25 10.70
C PHE A 499 -1.30 17.93 11.37
N ARG A 500 -1.23 19.26 11.34
CA ARG A 500 -0.12 20.02 11.92
C ARG A 500 -0.06 19.88 13.44
N VAL A 501 -1.20 19.96 14.13
CA VAL A 501 -1.28 19.72 15.58
C VAL A 501 -0.91 18.29 15.91
N ALA A 502 -1.40 17.30 15.17
CA ALA A 502 -1.04 15.89 15.37
C ALA A 502 0.47 15.64 15.15
N ALA A 503 1.06 16.19 14.10
CA ALA A 503 2.49 16.07 13.83
C ALA A 503 3.34 16.75 14.93
N ALA A 504 2.90 17.90 15.42
CA ALA A 504 3.58 18.61 16.48
C ALA A 504 3.55 17.84 17.80
N LEU A 505 2.38 17.32 18.18
CA LEU A 505 2.26 16.44 19.34
C LEU A 505 3.11 15.18 19.18
N ALA A 506 3.06 14.51 18.02
CA ALA A 506 3.88 13.32 17.74
C ALA A 506 5.39 13.57 17.89
N SER A 507 5.82 14.80 17.70
CA SER A 507 7.22 15.21 17.87
C SER A 507 7.66 15.47 19.31
N LEU A 508 6.76 15.44 20.29
CA LEU A 508 7.11 15.56 21.70
C LEU A 508 8.05 14.44 22.15
N GLY A 509 9.13 14.83 22.81
CA GLY A 509 10.21 13.94 23.22
C GLY A 509 11.27 13.71 22.15
N TRP A 510 11.19 14.40 21.01
CA TRP A 510 12.29 14.49 20.04
C TRP A 510 12.96 15.85 20.21
N GLY A 511 14.28 15.89 20.42
CA GLY A 511 15.05 17.13 20.59
C GLY A 511 15.89 17.47 19.35
N ASP A 512 16.40 18.69 19.27
CA ASP A 512 17.34 19.09 18.21
C ASP A 512 18.61 18.23 18.28
N GLY A 513 19.01 17.65 17.14
CA GLY A 513 20.15 16.73 17.06
C GLY A 513 19.94 15.37 17.74
N SER A 514 18.73 15.06 18.20
CA SER A 514 18.42 13.83 18.94
C SER A 514 18.12 12.63 18.04
N ASP A 515 18.39 12.74 16.74
CA ASP A 515 18.33 11.62 15.80
C ASP A 515 19.42 10.60 16.19
N PRO A 516 19.05 9.44 16.76
CA PRO A 516 20.04 8.51 17.31
C PRO A 516 20.99 7.95 16.24
N ASP A 517 20.53 7.98 14.99
CA ASP A 517 21.18 7.44 13.79
C ASP A 517 21.70 8.54 12.86
N ALA A 518 21.62 9.82 13.27
CA ALA A 518 22.35 10.85 12.55
C ALA A 518 23.84 10.51 12.63
N PRO A 519 24.58 10.51 11.50
CA PRO A 519 26.01 10.33 11.54
C PRO A 519 26.59 11.36 12.50
N ARG A 520 27.43 10.92 13.45
CA ARG A 520 28.09 11.82 14.41
C ARG A 520 28.67 12.96 13.58
N ARG A 521 28.16 14.19 13.76
CA ARG A 521 28.92 15.36 13.33
C ARG A 521 30.26 15.22 14.04
N LYS A 522 31.34 14.92 13.30
CA LYS A 522 32.68 15.20 13.81
C LYS A 522 32.59 16.67 14.23
N ALA A 523 32.79 16.95 15.51
CA ALA A 523 33.09 18.30 15.91
C ALA A 523 34.23 18.73 14.98
N THR A 524 33.94 19.64 14.06
CA THR A 524 34.97 20.37 13.34
C THR A 524 35.59 21.25 14.41
N ALA A 525 36.54 20.67 15.12
CA ALA A 525 37.59 21.42 15.78
C ALA A 525 38.45 21.95 14.64
N ASP A 526 38.25 23.21 14.27
CA ASP A 526 39.38 24.06 13.95
C ASP A 526 39.85 24.66 15.27
N PRO A 527 41.01 24.27 15.80
CA PRO A 527 41.67 24.98 16.88
C PRO A 527 42.82 25.79 16.29
N GLU A 528 42.50 26.93 15.67
CA GLU A 528 43.45 28.03 15.54
C GLU A 528 42.68 29.28 16.00
N ASP A 529 43.28 30.05 16.91
CA ASP A 529 42.75 31.27 17.56
C ASP A 529 41.89 31.07 18.83
N ALA A 530 42.50 30.52 19.88
CA ALA A 530 42.12 30.87 21.26
C ALA A 530 43.36 30.85 22.16
N ASP A 531 43.76 32.04 22.65
CA ASP A 531 44.88 32.25 23.57
C ASP A 531 44.77 31.38 24.85
N PRO A 532 45.89 30.91 25.41
CA PRO A 532 45.89 30.09 26.62
C PRO A 532 45.61 30.96 27.87
N PRO A 533 44.71 30.54 28.78
CA PRO A 533 44.54 31.23 30.04
C PRO A 533 45.72 30.95 30.97
N THR A 534 46.25 32.02 31.56
CA THR A 534 47.34 32.05 32.53
C THR A 534 46.97 31.45 33.87
N ASP A 535 47.94 30.75 34.43
CA ASP A 535 48.00 30.05 35.71
C ASP A 535 48.05 31.01 36.92
N SER A 536 47.25 30.73 37.96
CA SER A 536 47.47 31.24 39.33
C SER A 536 46.59 30.51 40.37
N ALA A 537 47.16 29.42 40.93
CA ALA A 537 47.22 28.92 42.34
C ALA A 537 46.26 29.47 43.45
N PRO A 538 46.08 28.83 44.65
CA PRO A 538 46.94 27.80 45.28
C PRO A 538 46.24 26.63 46.02
N ALA A 539 47.06 25.85 46.74
CA ALA A 539 46.89 24.45 47.15
C ALA A 539 46.55 24.17 48.64
N HIS A 540 46.01 22.95 48.90
CA HIS A 540 46.15 22.02 50.07
C HIS A 540 45.52 22.34 51.46
N PRO A 541 45.38 21.38 52.44
CA PRO A 541 45.55 19.88 52.51
C PRO A 541 44.39 19.17 53.31
N PRO A 542 44.59 18.02 54.01
CA PRO A 542 44.81 16.63 53.56
C PRO A 542 43.63 15.67 53.91
N ASP A 543 43.78 14.46 53.39
CA ASP A 543 43.21 13.15 53.75
C ASP A 543 42.60 12.98 55.16
N ASP A 544 41.46 12.27 55.22
CA ASP A 544 41.13 11.28 56.27
C ASP A 544 39.94 10.42 55.79
N GLY A 545 40.26 9.28 55.17
CA GLY A 545 39.63 7.97 55.34
C GLY A 545 38.10 7.82 55.29
N ILE A 546 37.61 7.07 54.30
CA ILE A 546 37.14 5.68 54.49
C ILE A 546 37.00 5.05 53.10
N ASP A 547 37.85 4.06 52.89
CA ASP A 547 37.85 3.11 51.80
C ASP A 547 36.83 2.00 52.11
N ALA A 548 35.89 1.75 51.20
CA ALA A 548 35.13 0.52 51.11
C ALA A 548 34.66 0.37 49.67
N GLY A 549 35.45 -0.39 48.91
CA GLY A 549 35.36 -0.54 47.47
C GLY A 549 34.09 -1.18 46.93
N GLY A 550 33.95 -1.05 45.61
CA GLY A 550 32.90 -1.64 44.80
C GLY A 550 33.02 -1.18 43.36
N ASP A 551 34.04 -1.70 42.68
CA ASP A 551 34.21 -1.87 41.22
C ASP A 551 33.43 -0.94 40.29
N GLY A 552 34.19 -0.08 39.60
CA GLY A 552 33.73 0.62 38.41
C GLY A 552 33.41 -0.39 37.30
N ASP A 553 32.13 -0.58 37.04
CA ASP A 553 31.64 -1.16 35.79
C ASP A 553 32.08 -0.26 34.62
N GLU A 554 33.15 -0.63 33.93
CA GLU A 554 33.33 -0.30 32.51
C GLU A 554 32.17 -0.95 31.74
N GLN A 555 31.05 -0.25 31.67
CA GLN A 555 29.87 -0.66 30.91
C GLN A 555 30.22 -0.70 29.42
N ASP A 556 30.18 -1.91 28.87
CA ASP A 556 30.32 -2.25 27.45
C ASP A 556 29.43 -1.34 26.55
N ASP A 557 30.03 -0.28 26.01
CA ASP A 557 29.41 0.79 25.19
C ASP A 557 29.04 0.33 23.76
N ARG A 558 28.97 -0.99 23.52
CA ARG A 558 28.66 -1.57 22.20
C ARG A 558 27.16 -1.69 21.91
N SER A 559 26.31 -1.69 22.95
CA SER A 559 24.85 -1.80 22.78
C SER A 559 24.19 -0.41 22.76
N PRO A 560 23.38 -0.06 21.75
CA PRO A 560 22.69 1.24 21.70
C PRO A 560 21.54 1.37 22.71
N TRP A 561 21.15 0.28 23.39
CA TRP A 561 19.97 0.22 24.26
C TRP A 561 20.05 1.12 25.51
N PRO A 562 21.14 1.13 26.30
CA PRO A 562 21.25 1.99 27.49
C PRO A 562 21.21 3.48 27.14
N ARG A 563 21.80 3.85 25.99
CA ARG A 563 21.76 5.22 25.46
C ARG A 563 20.32 5.65 25.16
N TRP A 564 19.57 4.83 24.42
CA TRP A 564 18.18 5.13 24.10
C TRP A 564 17.27 5.16 25.33
N GLN A 565 17.52 4.30 26.32
CA GLN A 565 16.79 4.31 27.58
C GLN A 565 17.02 5.61 28.37
N LYS A 566 18.28 6.06 28.52
CA LYS A 566 18.60 7.35 29.15
C LYS A 566 17.91 8.51 28.42
N GLN A 567 17.95 8.52 27.09
CA GLN A 567 17.31 9.53 26.27
C GLN A 567 15.78 9.52 26.42
N ALA A 568 15.14 8.35 26.33
CA ALA A 568 13.70 8.21 26.49
C ALA A 568 13.23 8.61 27.89
N ASN A 569 14.02 8.29 28.92
CA ASN A 569 13.71 8.65 30.30
C ASN A 569 13.76 10.16 30.56
N ARG A 570 14.58 10.89 29.81
CA ARG A 570 14.69 12.35 29.87
C ARG A 570 13.64 13.06 29.02
N LEU A 571 13.36 12.53 27.82
CA LEU A 571 12.55 13.22 26.82
C LEU A 571 11.07 12.83 26.83
N LEU A 572 10.74 11.64 27.35
CA LEU A 572 9.38 11.09 27.42
C LEU A 572 8.68 11.13 26.05
N PRO A 573 9.04 10.27 25.08
CA PRO A 573 8.44 10.30 23.75
C PRO A 573 6.93 10.04 23.81
N LEU A 574 6.15 10.78 23.00
CA LEU A 574 4.69 10.69 23.05
C LEU A 574 4.16 9.27 22.77
N ALA A 575 4.82 8.49 21.92
CA ALA A 575 4.44 7.09 21.64
C ALA A 575 4.27 6.25 22.92
N GLY A 576 5.17 6.40 23.91
CA GLY A 576 5.11 5.66 25.17
C GLY A 576 3.97 6.10 26.09
N GLN A 577 3.34 7.25 25.82
CA GLN A 577 2.18 7.76 26.55
C GLN A 577 0.86 7.40 25.88
N LEU A 578 0.89 7.02 24.59
CA LEU A 578 -0.26 6.49 23.86
C LEU A 578 -0.45 5.01 24.13
N VAL A 579 0.65 4.26 24.21
CA VAL A 579 0.62 2.80 24.27
C VAL A 579 1.67 2.25 25.24
N PRO A 580 1.46 1.07 25.84
CA PRO A 580 2.36 0.50 26.84
C PRO A 580 3.65 -0.03 26.19
N LEU A 581 4.59 0.86 25.88
CA LEU A 581 5.88 0.54 25.29
C LEU A 581 6.98 0.42 26.33
N ASN A 582 7.97 -0.41 26.04
CA ASN A 582 9.26 -0.27 26.67
C ASN A 582 9.92 1.03 26.18
N LEU A 583 10.07 2.02 27.07
CA LEU A 583 10.59 3.35 26.71
C LEU A 583 11.97 3.31 26.07
N GLY A 584 12.86 2.41 26.51
CA GLY A 584 14.20 2.28 25.96
C GLY A 584 14.23 1.82 24.50
N SER A 585 13.13 1.24 24.02
CA SER A 585 12.99 0.76 22.65
C SER A 585 12.40 1.79 21.68
N VAL A 586 11.87 2.93 22.16
CA VAL A 586 11.04 3.83 21.32
C VAL A 586 11.81 4.43 20.14
N TYR A 587 13.09 4.73 20.34
CA TYR A 587 13.99 5.26 19.31
C TYR A 587 14.69 4.17 18.50
N ALA A 588 14.63 2.91 18.96
CA ALA A 588 15.21 1.78 18.28
C ALA A 588 14.47 1.45 16.97
N ASP A 589 15.17 0.83 16.03
CA ASP A 589 14.53 0.25 14.84
C ASP A 589 13.57 -0.88 15.20
N ARG A 590 13.88 -1.63 16.27
CA ARG A 590 13.02 -2.67 16.84
C ARG A 590 12.43 -2.21 18.17
N ARG A 591 11.15 -1.83 18.13
CA ARG A 591 10.36 -1.44 19.31
C ARG A 591 9.83 -2.66 20.05
N GLN A 592 9.53 -2.50 21.33
CA GLN A 592 9.02 -3.56 22.20
C GLN A 592 7.87 -3.08 23.08
N TRP A 593 6.90 -3.97 23.31
CA TRP A 593 5.86 -3.75 24.31
C TRP A 593 6.46 -3.77 25.72
N TYR A 594 5.84 -3.06 26.64
CA TYR A 594 6.16 -3.19 28.06
C TYR A 594 5.73 -4.57 28.56
N ASP A 595 6.67 -5.30 29.15
CA ASP A 595 6.43 -6.51 29.92
C ASP A 595 7.18 -6.42 31.26
N ALA A 596 6.45 -6.60 32.36
CA ALA A 596 7.00 -6.62 33.70
C ALA A 596 7.64 -7.97 34.05
N LYS A 597 7.22 -9.06 33.40
CA LYS A 597 7.66 -10.43 33.69
C LYS A 597 8.89 -10.82 32.88
N SER A 598 9.00 -10.30 31.67
CA SER A 598 10.10 -10.59 30.73
C SER A 598 10.75 -9.27 30.27
N PRO A 599 11.53 -8.61 31.14
CA PRO A 599 12.31 -7.44 30.73
C PRO A 599 13.22 -7.78 29.53
N PRO A 600 13.52 -6.81 28.65
CA PRO A 600 14.37 -7.04 27.49
C PRO A 600 15.72 -7.57 27.92
N THR A 601 16.29 -8.47 27.14
CA THR A 601 17.67 -8.93 27.33
C THR A 601 18.58 -8.28 26.31
N ASP A 602 19.83 -8.02 26.69
CA ASP A 602 20.89 -7.69 25.75
C ASP A 602 21.27 -8.91 24.87
N PRO A 603 22.12 -8.74 23.84
CA PRO A 603 22.59 -9.86 23.02
C PRO A 603 23.33 -10.96 23.80
N THR A 604 23.76 -10.69 25.03
CA THR A 604 24.44 -11.62 25.93
C THR A 604 23.46 -12.33 26.90
N GLY A 605 22.18 -11.98 26.87
CA GLY A 605 21.13 -12.54 27.72
C GLY A 605 20.85 -11.79 29.03
N LYS A 606 21.54 -10.67 29.30
CA LYS A 606 21.38 -9.88 30.54
C LYS A 606 20.10 -9.03 30.47
N ARG A 607 19.25 -9.12 31.49
CA ARG A 607 17.96 -8.39 31.57
C ARG A 607 18.17 -6.91 31.89
N TYR A 608 17.52 -6.02 31.14
CA TYR A 608 17.46 -4.57 31.40
C TYR A 608 16.29 -4.21 32.34
N PRO A 609 16.38 -3.15 33.16
CA PRO A 609 15.26 -2.72 34.01
C PRO A 609 14.03 -2.30 33.20
N SER A 610 12.86 -2.87 33.51
CA SER A 610 11.57 -2.50 32.92
C SER A 610 10.91 -1.42 33.78
N THR A 611 10.83 -0.19 33.29
CA THR A 611 10.14 0.92 33.98
C THR A 611 8.64 0.83 33.75
N GLU A 612 7.82 1.19 34.74
CA GLU A 612 6.35 1.27 34.59
C GLU A 612 5.92 1.96 33.28
N PRO A 613 4.80 1.52 32.68
CA PRO A 613 4.35 2.07 31.41
C PRO A 613 3.93 3.54 31.58
N LEU A 614 4.35 4.41 30.66
CA LEU A 614 3.94 5.83 30.63
C LEU A 614 2.54 6.06 30.06
N ALA A 615 1.88 5.00 29.60
CA ALA A 615 0.64 5.08 28.84
C ALA A 615 -0.50 5.67 29.69
N VAL A 616 -1.08 6.78 29.21
CA VAL A 616 -2.22 7.48 29.85
C VAL A 616 -3.34 7.82 28.86
N TRP A 617 -3.13 7.56 27.58
CA TRP A 617 -4.13 7.78 26.53
C TRP A 617 -5.27 6.76 26.63
N GLY A 618 -6.52 7.22 26.62
CA GLY A 618 -7.69 6.36 26.77
C GLY A 618 -8.82 6.69 25.80
N ALA A 619 -9.99 6.11 26.04
CA ALA A 619 -11.20 6.27 25.21
C ALA A 619 -11.86 7.67 25.32
N GLY A 620 -11.27 8.61 26.03
CA GLY A 620 -11.77 9.99 26.14
C GLY A 620 -11.54 10.82 24.87
N GLY A 621 -12.13 12.02 24.83
CA GLY A 621 -11.88 12.97 23.75
C GLY A 621 -10.43 13.49 23.70
N LEU A 622 -10.05 14.06 22.56
CA LEU A 622 -8.68 14.52 22.30
C LEU A 622 -8.14 15.45 23.41
N ALA A 623 -8.89 16.50 23.76
CA ALA A 623 -8.47 17.46 24.79
C ALA A 623 -8.22 16.80 26.15
N ARG A 624 -9.11 15.89 26.58
CA ARG A 624 -8.95 15.15 27.84
C ARG A 624 -7.69 14.29 27.84
N ASN A 625 -7.41 13.59 26.75
CA ASN A 625 -6.21 12.77 26.61
C ASN A 625 -4.93 13.62 26.60
N MET A 626 -4.95 14.77 25.92
CA MET A 626 -3.83 15.72 25.92
C MET A 626 -3.57 16.28 27.32
N VAL A 627 -4.61 16.61 28.08
CA VAL A 627 -4.45 17.05 29.48
C VAL A 627 -3.87 15.95 30.36
N ALA A 628 -4.32 14.70 30.21
CA ALA A 628 -3.75 13.55 30.94
C ALA A 628 -2.27 13.34 30.60
N VAL A 629 -1.89 13.49 29.32
CA VAL A 629 -0.49 13.44 28.87
C VAL A 629 0.33 14.57 29.51
N LEU A 630 -0.21 15.79 29.56
CA LEU A 630 0.46 16.94 30.15
C LEU A 630 0.67 16.76 31.67
N GLU A 631 -0.37 16.36 32.39
CA GLU A 631 -0.30 16.04 33.83
C GLU A 631 0.73 14.94 34.09
N ARG A 632 0.72 13.86 33.30
CA ARG A 632 1.71 12.77 33.44
C ARG A 632 3.13 13.26 33.21
N ARG A 633 3.38 14.11 32.20
CA ARG A 633 4.71 14.68 31.92
C ARG A 633 5.26 15.50 33.09
N LEU A 634 4.42 16.31 33.74
CA LEU A 634 4.82 17.12 34.89
C LEU A 634 5.05 16.27 36.15
N ILE A 635 4.25 15.21 36.34
CA ILE A 635 4.49 14.23 37.41
C ILE A 635 5.83 13.52 37.21
N GLU A 636 6.09 13.03 35.98
CA GLU A 636 7.35 12.36 35.65
C GLU A 636 8.57 13.29 35.77
N GLN A 637 8.41 14.58 35.46
CA GLN A 637 9.44 15.58 35.70
C GLN A 637 9.87 15.59 37.17
N ALA A 638 8.91 15.66 38.09
CA ALA A 638 9.17 15.68 39.53
C ALA A 638 9.70 14.33 40.04
N MET A 639 9.08 13.22 39.63
CA MET A 639 9.47 11.87 40.06
C MET A 639 10.88 11.48 39.61
N ARG A 640 11.30 11.93 38.42
CA ARG A 640 12.62 11.61 37.85
C ARG A 640 13.68 12.68 38.13
N GLY A 641 13.33 13.76 38.84
CA GLY A 641 14.24 14.86 39.13
C GLY A 641 14.75 15.59 37.87
N LEU A 642 13.92 15.72 36.83
CA LEU A 642 14.32 16.40 35.60
C LEU A 642 14.43 17.91 35.84
N GLU A 643 15.58 18.50 35.46
CA GLU A 643 15.86 19.93 35.65
C GLU A 643 14.87 20.84 34.91
N ASP A 644 14.34 20.38 33.78
CA ASP A 644 13.43 21.15 32.93
C ASP A 644 12.18 20.34 32.55
N LYS A 645 11.15 21.05 32.07
CA LYS A 645 9.86 20.48 31.68
C LYS A 645 10.06 19.60 30.44
N PRO A 646 9.63 18.32 30.44
CA PRO A 646 9.77 17.40 29.30
C PRO A 646 8.72 17.69 28.23
N LEU A 647 8.76 18.92 27.68
CA LEU A 647 7.85 19.47 26.67
C LEU A 647 8.59 19.89 25.39
N ALA A 648 9.86 19.50 25.27
CA ALA A 648 10.65 19.70 24.05
C ALA A 648 10.10 18.82 22.91
N ALA A 649 10.20 19.36 21.69
CA ALA A 649 9.62 18.76 20.49
C ALA A 649 10.43 19.16 19.25
N ALA A 650 10.53 18.26 18.28
CA ALA A 650 11.32 18.49 17.07
C ALA A 650 10.54 19.23 15.97
N ALA A 651 9.21 19.25 16.00
CA ALA A 651 8.39 19.87 14.97
C ALA A 651 7.28 20.73 15.62
N PRO A 652 7.42 22.06 15.66
CA PRO A 652 6.39 22.92 16.25
C PRO A 652 5.15 23.09 15.34
N ALA A 653 3.98 23.27 15.95
CA ALA A 653 2.77 23.71 15.27
C ALA A 653 2.82 25.22 14.96
N ARG A 654 2.00 25.67 14.01
CA ARG A 654 1.80 27.11 13.79
C ARG A 654 0.81 27.66 14.82
N LEU A 655 0.90 28.96 15.07
CA LEU A 655 0.01 29.61 16.02
C LEU A 655 -1.45 29.61 15.53
N GLU A 656 -1.67 29.75 14.22
CA GLU A 656 -2.99 29.60 13.60
C GLU A 656 -3.64 28.24 13.87
N ASP A 657 -2.87 27.15 13.80
CA ASP A 657 -3.38 25.78 14.02
C ASP A 657 -3.83 25.59 15.47
N VAL A 658 -3.08 26.17 16.41
CA VAL A 658 -3.42 26.15 17.85
C VAL A 658 -4.67 26.97 18.12
N LEU A 659 -4.82 28.14 17.50
CA LEU A 659 -6.03 28.94 17.63
C LEU A 659 -7.24 28.26 17.01
N TRP A 660 -7.06 27.55 15.88
CA TRP A 660 -8.11 26.73 15.29
C TRP A 660 -8.58 25.66 16.27
N PHE A 661 -7.63 24.96 16.93
CA PHE A 661 -7.94 23.99 18.00
C PHE A 661 -8.73 24.60 19.17
N LEU A 662 -8.46 25.86 19.53
CA LEU A 662 -9.17 26.59 20.58
C LEU A 662 -10.57 27.08 20.16
N SER A 663 -10.81 27.30 18.85
CA SER A 663 -12.03 27.92 18.32
C SER A 663 -13.26 27.01 18.21
N GLY A 664 -13.11 25.70 18.44
CA GLY A 664 -14.19 24.71 18.38
C GLY A 664 -14.53 24.14 16.99
N ALA A 665 -14.00 24.72 15.90
CA ALA A 665 -14.17 24.24 14.51
C ALA A 665 -13.15 23.14 14.10
N PHE A 666 -12.36 22.66 15.06
CA PHE A 666 -11.29 21.67 14.86
C PHE A 666 -11.82 20.25 14.96
N ASP A 667 -11.46 19.38 14.02
CA ASP A 667 -11.85 17.96 14.05
C ASP A 667 -10.94 17.14 14.99
N ASP A 668 -11.34 17.09 16.26
CA ASP A 668 -10.65 16.34 17.31
C ASP A 668 -10.46 14.85 16.96
N ALA A 669 -11.45 14.24 16.31
CA ALA A 669 -11.43 12.82 15.97
C ALA A 669 -10.39 12.53 14.87
N ARG A 670 -10.31 13.41 13.86
CA ARG A 670 -9.30 13.33 12.82
C ARG A 670 -7.90 13.54 13.37
N CYS A 671 -7.68 14.56 14.19
CA CYS A 671 -6.37 14.80 14.82
C CYS A 671 -5.94 13.60 15.68
N ALA A 672 -6.85 13.01 16.47
CA ALA A 672 -6.54 11.82 17.28
C ALA A 672 -6.14 10.61 16.42
N ARG A 673 -6.84 10.36 15.31
CA ARG A 673 -6.51 9.26 14.38
C ARG A 673 -5.17 9.48 13.67
N LEU A 674 -4.89 10.72 13.25
CA LEU A 674 -3.60 11.09 12.66
C LEU A 674 -2.46 10.92 13.68
N LEU A 675 -2.65 11.41 14.90
CA LEU A 675 -1.68 11.31 15.99
C LEU A 675 -1.30 9.85 16.29
N ALA A 676 -2.29 8.96 16.36
CA ALA A 676 -2.08 7.54 16.62
C ALA A 676 -1.18 6.84 15.59
N GLY A 677 -1.12 7.36 14.34
CA GLY A 677 -0.19 6.93 13.30
C GLY A 677 1.15 7.67 13.31
N LEU A 678 1.10 8.99 13.45
CA LEU A 678 2.28 9.88 13.34
C LEU A 678 3.33 9.63 14.42
N VAL A 679 2.94 9.16 15.62
CA VAL A 679 3.91 8.79 16.67
C VAL A 679 4.87 7.66 16.27
N TRP A 680 4.53 6.91 15.21
CA TRP A 680 5.39 5.84 14.69
C TRP A 680 6.41 6.36 13.67
N ALA A 681 6.22 7.57 13.11
CA ALA A 681 7.09 8.19 12.13
C ALA A 681 8.12 9.14 12.77
N LYS A 682 9.28 9.26 12.12
CA LYS A 682 10.30 10.24 12.49
C LYS A 682 9.75 11.65 12.25
N PRO A 683 9.67 12.50 13.29
CA PRO A 683 9.19 13.85 13.13
C PRO A 683 10.10 14.68 12.23
N THR A 684 9.52 15.69 11.59
CA THR A 684 10.21 16.56 10.66
C THR A 684 9.51 17.90 10.58
N HIS A 685 10.26 18.94 10.22
CA HIS A 685 9.68 20.26 10.02
C HIS A 685 8.80 20.27 8.75
N LEU A 686 7.55 20.65 8.93
CA LEU A 686 6.61 20.88 7.82
C LEU A 686 6.83 22.29 7.25
N LYS A 687 6.70 22.44 5.92
CA LYS A 687 6.87 23.74 5.26
C LYS A 687 5.92 24.79 5.86
N ARG A 688 6.46 26.00 6.05
CA ARG A 688 5.76 27.16 6.61
C ARG A 688 5.15 27.97 5.47
N VAL A 689 3.83 28.03 5.42
CA VAL A 689 3.09 29.08 4.70
C VAL A 689 2.65 30.01 5.81
N GLU A 690 3.26 31.19 5.90
CA GLU A 690 2.88 32.14 6.95
C GLU A 690 1.53 32.75 6.63
N ARG A 691 0.56 32.50 7.51
CA ARG A 691 -0.62 33.36 7.63
C ARG A 691 -0.54 34.07 8.98
N PRO A 692 -0.60 35.41 9.02
CA PRO A 692 -0.73 36.10 10.29
C PRO A 692 -2.08 35.73 10.91
N PRO A 693 -2.12 35.35 12.20
CA PRO A 693 -3.38 35.09 12.88
C PRO A 693 -4.18 36.41 13.00
N GLU A 694 -5.49 36.37 12.77
CA GLU A 694 -6.37 37.55 12.83
C GLU A 694 -6.49 38.14 14.23
N SER A 695 -6.44 37.31 15.28
CA SER A 695 -6.34 37.75 16.68
C SER A 695 -5.71 36.65 17.55
N LEU A 696 -4.88 37.03 18.53
CA LEU A 696 -4.25 36.11 19.47
C LEU A 696 -5.04 36.03 20.77
N ALA A 697 -5.36 34.82 21.22
CA ALA A 697 -6.06 34.61 22.49
C ALA A 697 -5.14 34.95 23.68
N PHE A 698 -5.42 36.06 24.37
CA PHE A 698 -4.64 36.53 25.53
C PHE A 698 -4.43 35.44 26.59
N ALA A 699 -5.47 34.68 26.92
CA ALA A 699 -5.37 33.58 27.89
C ALA A 699 -4.30 32.54 27.52
N TYR A 700 -4.20 32.18 26.24
CA TYR A 700 -3.17 31.26 25.76
C TYR A 700 -1.78 31.90 25.83
N ALA A 701 -1.65 33.16 25.41
CA ALA A 701 -0.41 33.92 25.46
C ALA A 701 0.14 34.05 26.89
N ALA A 702 -0.74 34.34 27.86
CA ALA A 702 -0.38 34.44 29.27
C ALA A 702 0.09 33.09 29.87
N LEU A 703 -0.52 31.98 29.47
CA LEU A 703 -0.24 30.67 30.04
C LEU A 703 0.94 29.93 29.40
N LYS A 704 1.13 30.04 28.08
CA LYS A 704 2.09 29.22 27.32
C LYS A 704 3.55 29.30 27.80
N PRO A 705 4.10 30.44 28.26
CA PRO A 705 5.47 30.50 28.76
C PRO A 705 5.71 29.53 29.93
N LEU A 706 4.73 29.35 30.82
CA LEU A 706 4.84 28.42 31.95
C LEU A 706 4.95 26.95 31.50
N PHE A 707 4.49 26.64 30.30
CA PHE A 707 4.52 25.31 29.68
C PHE A 707 5.54 25.21 28.55
N THR A 708 6.54 26.10 28.57
CA THR A 708 7.71 26.05 27.70
C THR A 708 8.93 25.65 28.53
N PRO A 709 9.83 24.79 28.02
CA PRO A 709 11.09 24.50 28.70
C PRO A 709 11.86 25.77 29.04
N ASN A 710 12.40 25.86 30.26
CA ASN A 710 13.18 27.01 30.72
C ASN A 710 14.44 27.22 29.85
N ALA A 711 15.03 26.14 29.31
CA ALA A 711 16.13 26.23 28.36
C ALA A 711 15.74 27.03 27.10
N THR A 712 14.55 26.78 26.54
CA THR A 712 14.03 27.51 25.38
C THR A 712 13.75 28.97 25.72
N LEU A 713 13.13 29.25 26.88
CA LEU A 713 12.86 30.62 27.31
C LEU A 713 14.15 31.44 27.50
N ARG A 714 15.21 30.82 28.03
CA ARG A 714 16.53 31.45 28.20
C ARG A 714 17.23 31.68 26.85
N ALA A 715 17.21 30.67 25.97
CA ALA A 715 17.78 30.79 24.63
C ALA A 715 17.16 31.94 23.83
N GLU A 716 15.86 32.18 24.00
CA GLU A 716 15.13 33.27 23.36
C GLU A 716 15.20 34.61 24.13
N LYS A 717 15.96 34.69 25.23
CA LYS A 717 16.10 35.87 26.11
C LYS A 717 14.78 36.35 26.73
N ILE A 718 13.80 35.46 26.87
CA ILE A 718 12.51 35.75 27.53
C ILE A 718 12.62 35.61 29.05
N LEU A 719 13.47 34.68 29.52
CA LEU A 719 13.70 34.41 30.94
C LEU A 719 15.18 34.69 31.27
N PRO A 720 15.51 35.34 32.40
CA PRO A 720 16.89 35.58 32.81
C PRO A 720 17.71 34.29 32.94
N GLU A 721 19.03 34.38 32.79
CA GLU A 721 19.92 33.26 33.06
C GLU A 721 19.78 32.77 34.51
N GLY A 722 19.80 31.45 34.71
CA GLY A 722 19.58 30.81 36.02
C GLY A 722 18.14 30.85 36.54
N ALA A 723 17.27 31.73 36.04
CA ALA A 723 15.88 31.80 36.47
C ALA A 723 15.07 30.58 35.99
N ARG A 724 14.04 30.22 36.77
CA ARG A 724 13.11 29.12 36.48
C ARG A 724 11.69 29.62 36.49
N LEU A 725 10.86 29.14 35.57
CA LEU A 725 9.45 29.44 35.50
C LEU A 725 8.62 28.18 35.77
N PRO A 726 8.34 27.82 37.05
CA PRO A 726 7.59 26.61 37.38
C PRO A 726 6.07 26.81 37.16
N VAL A 727 5.35 25.71 36.92
CA VAL A 727 3.88 25.72 36.81
C VAL A 727 3.25 25.82 38.21
N PRO A 728 2.37 26.80 38.49
CA PRO A 728 1.68 26.92 39.77
C PRO A 728 0.88 25.67 40.15
N PRO A 729 0.93 25.24 41.43
CA PRO A 729 0.10 24.14 41.91
C PRO A 729 -1.39 24.38 41.66
N GLY A 730 -2.07 23.33 41.18
CA GLY A 730 -3.50 23.35 40.88
C GLY A 730 -3.90 24.20 39.67
N LEU A 731 -2.96 24.77 38.89
CA LEU A 731 -3.30 25.55 37.70
C LEU A 731 -4.10 24.73 36.69
N ILE A 732 -3.63 23.52 36.35
CA ILE A 732 -4.33 22.63 35.41
C ILE A 732 -5.71 22.26 35.97
N ALA A 733 -5.82 21.94 37.26
CA ALA A 733 -7.12 21.63 37.89
C ALA A 733 -8.12 22.80 37.84
N ARG A 734 -7.65 24.04 37.96
CA ARG A 734 -8.49 25.25 37.78
C ARG A 734 -8.98 25.36 36.34
N LEU A 735 -8.10 25.17 35.36
CA LEU A 735 -8.49 25.17 33.93
C LEU A 735 -9.54 24.09 33.65
N ARG A 736 -9.34 22.86 34.14
CA ARG A 736 -10.28 21.75 33.95
C ARG A 736 -11.66 21.96 34.58
N THR A 737 -11.75 22.84 35.58
CA THR A 737 -13.01 23.23 36.23
C THR A 737 -13.58 24.53 35.68
N ASN A 738 -13.12 24.96 34.49
CA ASN A 738 -13.48 26.23 33.82
C ASN A 738 -13.24 27.48 34.67
N ARG A 739 -12.34 27.40 35.65
CA ARG A 739 -11.87 28.56 36.44
C ARG A 739 -10.69 29.21 35.74
N THR A 740 -10.92 29.72 34.52
CA THR A 740 -9.88 30.26 33.62
C THR A 740 -9.25 31.54 34.16
N ASP A 741 -10.04 32.53 34.60
CA ASP A 741 -9.49 33.79 35.13
C ASP A 741 -8.60 33.57 36.37
N PRO A 742 -8.99 32.81 37.41
CA PRO A 742 -8.09 32.50 38.53
C PRO A 742 -6.81 31.78 38.10
N ALA A 743 -6.85 30.94 37.07
CA ALA A 743 -5.67 30.26 36.55
C ALA A 743 -4.71 31.24 35.86
N ILE A 744 -5.24 32.17 35.05
CA ILE A 744 -4.46 33.22 34.37
C ILE A 744 -3.82 34.16 35.39
N ARG A 745 -4.57 34.60 36.41
CA ARG A 745 -4.02 35.45 37.49
C ARG A 745 -2.87 34.76 38.23
N ALA A 746 -3.01 33.47 38.54
CA ALA A 746 -1.95 32.69 39.17
C ALA A 746 -0.71 32.54 38.27
N ALA A 747 -0.92 32.43 36.95
CA ALA A 747 0.17 32.36 35.98
C ALA A 747 0.95 33.67 35.88
N LEU A 748 0.26 34.81 35.74
CA LEU A 748 0.89 36.14 35.67
C LEU A 748 1.67 36.47 36.95
N ALA A 749 1.09 36.19 38.12
CA ALA A 749 1.78 36.38 39.40
C ALA A 749 3.05 35.53 39.51
N ARG A 750 3.03 34.30 38.99
CA ARG A 750 4.20 33.42 38.97
C ARG A 750 5.24 33.89 37.96
N ALA A 751 4.84 34.30 36.77
CA ALA A 751 5.74 34.84 35.76
C ALA A 751 6.50 36.05 36.30
N ARG A 752 5.80 36.98 36.97
CA ARG A 752 6.42 38.14 37.64
C ARG A 752 7.45 37.73 38.68
N ALA A 753 7.13 36.76 39.54
CA ALA A 753 8.05 36.24 40.55
C ALA A 753 9.32 35.59 39.94
N SER A 754 9.23 35.13 38.69
CA SER A 754 10.33 34.56 37.91
C SER A 754 11.04 35.59 37.01
N GLY A 755 10.72 36.89 37.12
CA GLY A 755 11.36 37.96 36.36
C GLY A 755 10.70 38.30 35.01
N LEU A 756 9.54 37.71 34.69
CA LEU A 756 8.77 37.99 33.49
C LEU A 756 7.49 38.78 33.86
N ALA A 757 7.61 40.11 33.93
CA ALA A 757 6.50 40.98 34.30
C ALA A 757 5.50 41.16 33.15
N SER A 758 4.23 41.39 33.49
CA SER A 758 3.17 41.68 32.52
C SER A 758 2.51 43.03 32.85
N PRO A 759 2.16 43.86 31.86
CA PRO A 759 1.36 45.07 32.09
C PRO A 759 -0.09 44.73 32.49
N PHE A 760 -0.53 43.50 32.25
CA PHE A 760 -1.86 42.98 32.59
C PHE A 760 -1.96 42.33 33.98
N ASP A 761 -0.96 42.54 34.84
CA ASP A 761 -0.96 42.02 36.20
C ASP A 761 -2.15 42.59 37.00
N PRO A 762 -3.05 41.75 37.56
CA PRO A 762 -4.17 42.20 38.36
C PRO A 762 -3.79 43.08 39.55
N ALA A 763 -2.58 42.89 40.11
CA ALA A 763 -2.06 43.75 41.18
C ALA A 763 -1.78 45.20 40.70
N ARG A 764 -1.61 45.40 39.39
CA ARG A 764 -1.44 46.72 38.74
C ARG A 764 -2.74 47.29 38.19
N MET A 765 -3.67 46.44 37.75
CA MET A 765 -4.91 46.87 37.07
C MET A 765 -6.07 47.29 38.00
N GLY A 766 -6.01 46.98 39.29
CA GLY A 766 -7.13 47.23 40.22
C GLY A 766 -8.33 46.29 39.98
N ASP A 767 -9.36 46.37 40.84
CA ASP A 767 -10.48 45.40 40.95
C ASP A 767 -11.45 45.30 39.73
N THR A 768 -11.04 45.79 38.56
CA THR A 768 -11.74 45.53 37.30
C THR A 768 -11.88 44.04 37.03
N LYS A 769 -13.12 43.58 36.77
CA LYS A 769 -13.44 42.22 36.30
C LYS A 769 -12.87 42.02 34.89
N THR A 770 -11.59 41.70 34.80
CA THR A 770 -10.93 41.29 33.57
C THR A 770 -11.40 39.90 33.18
N LEU A 771 -12.19 39.81 32.12
CA LEU A 771 -12.64 38.55 31.51
C LEU A 771 -11.53 37.98 30.60
N PHE A 772 -10.36 37.70 31.16
CA PHE A 772 -9.18 37.28 30.39
C PHE A 772 -9.39 35.94 29.67
N GLY A 773 -10.22 35.06 30.24
CA GLY A 773 -10.55 33.75 29.69
C GLY A 773 -11.95 33.62 29.08
N ALA A 774 -12.68 34.72 28.83
CA ALA A 774 -14.04 34.63 28.31
C ALA A 774 -14.09 33.97 26.92
N GLY A 775 -15.06 33.06 26.74
CA GLY A 775 -15.30 32.36 25.47
C GLY A 775 -14.41 31.13 25.22
N LEU A 776 -13.47 30.81 26.11
CA LEU A 776 -12.59 29.64 25.97
C LEU A 776 -12.97 28.51 26.94
N GLU A 777 -13.06 27.29 26.43
CA GLU A 777 -13.18 26.10 27.26
C GLU A 777 -11.86 25.82 27.97
N GLY A 778 -11.89 25.73 29.31
CA GLY A 778 -10.70 25.56 30.12
C GLY A 778 -9.98 24.23 29.88
N ASP A 779 -10.70 23.15 29.56
CA ASP A 779 -10.11 21.87 29.15
C ASP A 779 -9.33 21.99 27.82
N ARG A 780 -9.89 22.67 26.82
CA ARG A 780 -9.19 22.93 25.54
C ARG A 780 -7.99 23.84 25.76
N LEU A 781 -8.14 24.87 26.60
CA LEU A 781 -7.02 25.76 26.94
C LEU A 781 -5.89 24.98 27.63
N ALA A 782 -6.20 24.08 28.57
CA ALA A 782 -5.20 23.22 29.21
C ALA A 782 -4.53 22.26 28.20
N ALA A 783 -5.30 21.65 27.31
CA ALA A 783 -4.78 20.79 26.25
C ALA A 783 -3.83 21.55 25.31
N ALA A 784 -4.18 22.77 24.89
CA ALA A 784 -3.38 23.58 23.98
C ALA A 784 -1.97 23.90 24.50
N LEU A 785 -1.78 23.89 25.82
CA LEU A 785 -0.48 24.13 26.45
C LEU A 785 0.52 23.01 26.17
N LEU A 786 0.04 21.80 25.89
CA LEU A 786 0.87 20.67 25.46
C LEU A 786 1.38 20.83 24.01
N ILE A 787 0.66 21.56 23.15
CA ILE A 787 1.00 21.69 21.72
C ILE A 787 2.32 22.48 21.59
N PRO A 788 3.38 21.92 20.99
CA PRO A 788 4.63 22.64 20.78
C PRO A 788 4.46 23.78 19.78
N ILE A 789 5.11 24.92 20.05
CA ILE A 789 5.13 26.09 19.16
C ILE A 789 6.57 26.52 18.90
N SER A 790 6.79 27.19 17.77
CA SER A 790 8.13 27.67 17.40
C SER A 790 8.59 28.79 18.33
N PRO A 791 9.91 29.00 18.49
CA PRO A 791 10.44 30.13 19.24
C PRO A 791 9.94 31.49 18.70
N THR A 792 9.80 31.61 17.37
CA THR A 792 9.19 32.80 16.74
C THR A 792 7.73 33.01 17.17
N ALA A 793 6.93 31.95 17.23
CA ALA A 793 5.54 32.03 17.68
C ALA A 793 5.47 32.37 19.18
N LEU A 794 6.38 31.83 19.98
CA LEU A 794 6.49 32.13 21.40
C LEU A 794 6.76 33.62 21.63
N LYS A 795 7.72 34.23 20.91
CA LYS A 795 7.99 35.68 20.97
C LYS A 795 6.74 36.52 20.65
N LYS A 796 5.97 36.15 19.63
CA LYS A 796 4.69 36.81 19.32
C LYS A 796 3.68 36.72 20.46
N LEU A 797 3.66 35.61 21.22
CA LEU A 797 2.79 35.49 22.40
C LEU A 797 3.30 36.33 23.58
N ILE A 798 4.62 36.43 23.76
CA ILE A 798 5.24 37.29 24.77
C ILE A 798 4.85 38.76 24.52
N ALA A 799 4.94 39.22 23.28
CA ALA A 799 4.52 40.57 22.90
C ALA A 799 3.06 40.89 23.27
N VAL A 800 2.16 39.90 23.20
CA VAL A 800 0.73 40.09 23.52
C VAL A 800 0.46 40.18 25.03
N ALA A 801 1.17 39.39 25.84
CA ALA A 801 0.83 39.21 27.25
C ALA A 801 1.82 39.82 28.24
N TYR A 802 3.05 40.16 27.81
CA TYR A 802 4.15 40.51 28.70
C TYR A 802 4.93 41.78 28.31
N GLU A 803 4.90 42.21 27.05
CA GLU A 803 5.53 43.47 26.61
C GLU A 803 4.58 44.67 26.78
N ASP A 804 5.13 45.85 27.12
CA ASP A 804 4.37 47.10 27.20
C ASP A 804 4.36 47.76 25.81
N PRO A 805 3.19 48.15 25.25
CA PRO A 805 3.13 48.81 23.95
C PRO A 805 3.88 50.16 23.85
N LYS A 806 4.43 50.69 24.96
CA LYS A 806 5.20 51.93 25.00
C LYS A 806 6.71 51.79 24.74
N ASP A 807 7.25 50.57 24.68
CA ASP A 807 8.69 50.35 24.49
C ASP A 807 9.13 50.38 23.00
N ASP A 808 8.21 50.67 22.07
CA ASP A 808 8.43 50.77 20.62
C ASP A 808 8.48 52.24 20.12
N GLU A 809 8.95 53.17 20.96
CA GLU A 809 9.28 54.53 20.50
C GLU A 809 10.56 54.50 19.66
N THR A 810 10.37 54.40 18.34
CA THR A 810 11.32 54.91 17.36
C THR A 810 11.62 56.38 17.74
N PRO A 811 12.90 56.82 17.85
CA PRO A 811 13.17 58.19 18.25
C PRO A 811 12.50 59.17 17.27
N PRO A 812 11.86 60.25 17.77
CA PRO A 812 11.13 61.16 16.91
C PRO A 812 12.08 61.74 15.87
N THR A 813 11.73 61.55 14.61
CA THR A 813 12.37 62.25 13.49
C THR A 813 12.23 63.75 13.74
N GLU A 814 13.35 64.46 13.73
CA GLU A 814 13.38 65.92 13.86
C GLU A 814 12.34 66.56 12.93
N PRO A 815 11.54 67.53 13.40
CA PRO A 815 10.63 68.25 12.52
C PRO A 815 11.44 69.06 11.52
N ALA A 816 11.17 68.83 10.23
CA ALA A 816 11.68 69.65 9.14
C ALA A 816 11.28 71.13 9.36
N PRO A 817 12.14 72.11 9.00
CA PRO A 817 11.88 73.51 9.27
C PRO A 817 10.68 74.00 8.46
N SER A 818 9.85 74.78 9.14
CA SER A 818 8.66 75.47 8.63
C SER A 818 8.97 76.38 7.45
N GLU A 819 8.30 76.16 6.33
CA GLU A 819 8.18 77.16 5.26
C GLU A 819 7.30 78.31 5.74
N GLU A 820 7.93 79.47 5.97
CA GLU A 820 7.25 80.76 6.08
C GLU A 820 6.59 81.09 4.74
N THR A 821 5.25 81.10 4.73
CA THR A 821 4.47 81.84 3.74
C THR A 821 4.11 83.19 4.36
N THR A 822 4.90 84.22 4.03
CA THR A 822 4.47 85.61 4.13
C THR A 822 3.85 85.99 2.80
N ASP A 823 2.61 86.48 2.84
CA ASP A 823 1.97 87.11 1.70
C ASP A 823 1.45 88.51 2.11
N ALA A 824 1.64 89.46 1.20
CA ALA A 824 1.12 90.83 1.11
C ALA A 824 1.71 91.94 2.02
N ALA A 825 2.68 92.71 1.47
CA ALA A 825 2.57 94.14 1.13
C ALA A 825 3.92 94.70 0.64
#